data_AF-A0A7H8K3K6-F1
#
_entry.id   AF-A0A7H8K3K6-F1
#
_cell.length_a   1.000
_cell.length_b   1.000
_cell.length_c   1.000
_cell.angle_alpha   90.00
_cell.angle_beta   90.00
_cell.angle_gamma   90.00
#
_symmetry.space_group_name_H-M   'P 1'
#
loop_
_entity.id
_entity.type
_entity.pdbx_description
1 polymer ?
#
loop_
_entity_poly.entity_id
_entity_poly.type
_entity_poly.pdbx_seq_one_letter_code
_entity_poly.pdbx_strand_id
1 'polypeptide(L)'
;MSEHRGLALAPRRRTVLGAGVVAAVAAGVPAQASRDPEPRGTLPAPASGAPAAQSARPLLLQVLAHPDDDLYFMNPDADRALSADVPVVCVYVTAGEADGVNKIPGRPHPASDRAAYSAARHQGLRQAYAELLGLPVFTPWKLGVAQLPGGRRAETATLDNGRRSVSLVFLNLAMHTLSGGQGIPALWQDRDTVLRTAVAAGSPVASIQTYDAEALLDALVSLFARYRPTVVHTLDPDPDIQESDERTRIRDSEQPGFSDHGDHTAVGLFTWAALARWARTAPGGAPAFVATAFRGYYNHHWPKNLPEPVLGTKASHLVPYGAGPDWDCGNPSGCGDYNVGGDRPLRNRKGWVRSTHHRYPGPRTALARHVGGDRLVAYGVLGMRAVRWEEGRDGEFGAPQDLGGGPLAPTVGLTSLRDGRHLLFALRFAGLEHGGGVNLREIVVLEQQAPGGRFTAWTGLGTPETDADRSRRVGVPVAVTAGDGRVHLFVRNAGKGVSTRVRDRSGRWSPWQDLGPGPVQDGLTAVVTRQGEVRVYGAGRIGVCQWSPHGVLPAPELPAPAGPVAVSRERVLCRPEASDRLLASTGEEIRFPGYGPVLAAGPYLLGRDLRGEFRLLHEGRPVPGTPGVTALDGPALIATEQGAAAAGMSPLARPWLWRPERSWKPGRTTEEAGAAV
;
A
#
# COMPACT_ATOMS: atom_id res chain seq x y z
N MET A 1 32.46 -63.94 -33.38
CA MET A 1 32.58 -62.59 -33.96
C MET A 1 32.52 -61.63 -32.77
N SER A 2 33.65 -61.29 -32.16
CA SER A 2 34.56 -60.18 -32.55
C SER A 2 33.97 -58.83 -32.05
N GLU A 3 34.62 -58.04 -31.18
CA GLU A 3 35.91 -58.27 -30.48
C GLU A 3 36.11 -57.42 -29.20
N HIS A 4 37.08 -57.87 -28.39
CA HIS A 4 37.89 -57.24 -27.32
C HIS A 4 37.63 -55.80 -26.80
N ARG A 5 37.40 -55.64 -25.47
CA ARG A 5 38.36 -55.37 -24.34
C ARG A 5 38.84 -53.90 -24.27
N GLY A 6 38.59 -53.19 -23.16
CA GLY A 6 39.44 -53.14 -21.95
C GLY A 6 39.89 -51.67 -21.73
N LEU A 7 40.38 -51.13 -20.61
CA LEU A 7 40.85 -51.56 -19.27
C LEU A 7 40.95 -50.25 -18.41
N ALA A 8 41.01 -50.18 -17.06
CA ALA A 8 41.02 -51.15 -15.97
C ALA A 8 40.45 -50.53 -14.65
N LEU A 9 40.63 -51.19 -13.50
CA LEU A 9 40.48 -50.70 -12.12
C LEU A 9 41.72 -51.11 -11.32
N ALA A 10 42.27 -50.27 -10.43
CA ALA A 10 43.19 -50.71 -9.37
C ALA A 10 43.26 -49.73 -8.17
N PRO A 11 43.57 -50.17 -6.92
CA PRO A 11 43.10 -49.45 -5.72
C PRO A 11 44.10 -49.35 -4.53
N ARG A 12 43.59 -48.81 -3.39
CA ARG A 12 44.06 -48.99 -1.98
C ARG A 12 45.40 -48.38 -1.55
N ARG A 13 45.38 -47.72 -0.37
CA ARG A 13 46.04 -48.21 0.85
C ARG A 13 45.46 -47.56 2.12
N ARG A 14 45.26 -48.38 3.16
CA ARG A 14 45.12 -47.97 4.57
C ARG A 14 46.47 -48.16 5.24
N THR A 15 46.83 -47.35 6.24
CA THR A 15 47.86 -47.69 7.23
C THR A 15 47.49 -47.08 8.58
N VAL A 16 47.80 -47.79 9.66
CA VAL A 16 47.50 -47.45 11.05
C VAL A 16 48.81 -47.24 11.81
N LEU A 17 48.86 -46.23 12.67
CA LEU A 17 49.76 -45.97 13.80
C LEU A 17 49.22 -44.69 14.46
N GLY A 18 49.33 -44.40 15.75
CA GLY A 18 49.93 -45.07 16.91
C GLY A 18 49.76 -44.10 18.11
N ALA A 19 49.71 -44.60 19.35
CA ALA A 19 49.29 -43.78 20.49
C ALA A 19 50.30 -42.68 20.89
N GLY A 20 49.79 -41.56 21.42
CA GLY A 20 50.59 -40.49 22.04
C GLY A 20 49.72 -39.54 22.86
N VAL A 21 49.76 -39.66 24.18
CA VAL A 21 49.12 -38.69 25.10
C VAL A 21 50.08 -37.52 25.29
N VAL A 22 49.65 -36.31 24.90
CA VAL A 22 50.34 -35.06 25.28
C VAL A 22 49.28 -34.09 25.80
N ALA A 23 49.36 -33.77 27.09
CA ALA A 23 48.57 -32.70 27.68
C ALA A 23 49.17 -31.35 27.26
N ALA A 24 48.40 -30.53 26.55
CA ALA A 24 48.78 -29.18 26.18
C ALA A 24 47.71 -28.20 26.67
N VAL A 25 48.07 -27.38 27.67
CA VAL A 25 47.23 -26.28 28.15
C VAL A 25 47.31 -25.15 27.13
N ALA A 26 46.24 -24.94 26.36
CA ALA A 26 46.13 -23.81 25.44
C ALA A 26 45.12 -22.80 26.00
N ALA A 27 45.58 -21.59 26.30
CA ALA A 27 44.74 -20.53 26.83
C ALA A 27 43.65 -20.13 25.82
N GLY A 28 42.42 -19.95 26.31
CA GLY A 28 41.30 -19.53 25.47
C GLY A 28 41.48 -18.10 24.98
N VAL A 29 41.93 -17.94 23.73
CA VAL A 29 41.71 -16.70 22.97
C VAL A 29 40.24 -16.67 22.58
N PRO A 30 39.43 -15.68 23.02
CA PRO A 30 38.07 -15.57 22.55
C PRO A 30 38.12 -15.27 21.05
N ALA A 31 37.60 -16.18 20.24
CA ALA A 31 37.36 -15.90 18.83
C ALA A 31 36.42 -14.70 18.76
N GLN A 32 36.96 -13.53 18.41
CA GLN A 32 36.14 -12.41 17.99
C GLN A 32 35.42 -12.85 16.73
N ALA A 33 34.17 -13.29 16.90
CA ALA A 33 33.25 -13.41 15.80
C ALA A 33 33.13 -12.01 15.19
N SER A 34 33.80 -11.84 14.04
CA SER A 34 33.60 -10.71 13.15
C SER A 34 32.14 -10.75 12.72
N ARG A 35 31.27 -10.08 13.49
CA ARG A 35 29.95 -9.73 13.01
C ARG A 35 30.17 -8.86 11.79
N ASP A 36 29.71 -9.33 10.63
CA ASP A 36 29.57 -8.46 9.48
C ASP A 36 28.82 -7.20 9.93
N PRO A 37 29.26 -6.00 9.52
CA PRO A 37 28.63 -4.78 9.96
C PRO A 37 27.15 -4.79 9.56
N GLU A 38 26.25 -4.67 10.55
CA GLU A 38 24.81 -4.58 10.29
C GLU A 38 24.54 -3.55 9.19
N PRO A 39 23.68 -3.85 8.19
CA PRO A 39 23.38 -2.93 7.10
C PRO A 39 22.89 -1.58 7.64
N ARG A 40 23.75 -0.56 7.61
CA ARG A 40 23.43 0.76 8.15
C ARG A 40 22.58 1.54 7.16
N GLY A 41 21.29 1.67 7.46
CA GLY A 41 20.43 2.60 6.76
C GLY A 41 20.84 4.06 6.95
N THR A 42 20.27 4.94 6.13
CA THR A 42 20.37 6.41 6.26
C THR A 42 19.84 6.88 7.63
N LEU A 43 20.18 8.09 8.08
CA LEU A 43 19.52 8.69 9.25
C LEU A 43 18.11 9.23 8.89
N PRO A 44 17.15 9.27 9.84
CA PRO A 44 15.87 9.94 9.62
C PRO A 44 16.07 11.43 9.30
N ALA A 45 15.37 11.95 8.30
CA ALA A 45 15.52 13.36 7.92
C ALA A 45 15.06 14.31 9.06
N PRO A 46 15.82 15.36 9.41
CA PRO A 46 15.39 16.34 10.41
C PRO A 46 14.18 17.13 9.92
N ALA A 47 13.38 17.67 10.84
CA ALA A 47 12.36 18.67 10.51
C ALA A 47 13.02 19.89 9.84
N SER A 48 12.43 20.41 8.76
CA SER A 48 12.98 21.53 7.99
C SER A 48 12.81 22.89 8.68
N GLY A 49 11.89 22.99 9.64
CA GLY A 49 11.49 24.26 10.26
C GLY A 49 10.58 25.13 9.37
N ALA A 50 10.41 24.77 8.09
CA ALA A 50 9.47 25.41 7.19
C ALA A 50 8.06 24.79 7.31
N PRO A 51 6.99 25.52 6.92
CA PRO A 51 5.70 24.91 6.65
C PRO A 51 5.85 23.85 5.56
N ALA A 52 5.14 22.72 5.67
CA ALA A 52 5.15 21.75 4.58
C ALA A 52 4.41 22.31 3.35
N ALA A 53 4.80 21.85 2.16
CA ALA A 53 4.16 22.29 0.93
C ALA A 53 2.65 21.98 0.93
N GLN A 54 1.89 22.74 0.13
CA GLN A 54 0.48 22.46 -0.15
C GLN A 54 0.23 22.54 -1.66
N SER A 55 -0.68 21.71 -2.16
CA SER A 55 -1.18 21.83 -3.54
C SER A 55 -2.46 22.68 -3.60
N ALA A 56 -2.70 23.27 -4.77
CA ALA A 56 -3.91 24.01 -5.12
C ALA A 56 -4.89 23.22 -6.01
N ARG A 57 -4.47 22.08 -6.59
CA ARG A 57 -5.30 21.24 -7.46
C ARG A 57 -5.02 19.76 -7.16
N PRO A 58 -6.05 18.90 -7.09
CA PRO A 58 -5.86 17.47 -6.89
C PRO A 58 -5.42 16.81 -8.21
N LEU A 59 -4.57 15.80 -8.12
CA LEU A 59 -4.25 14.89 -9.22
C LEU A 59 -3.82 13.54 -8.64
N LEU A 60 -4.43 12.46 -9.12
CA LEU A 60 -4.02 11.10 -8.85
C LEU A 60 -3.05 10.64 -9.94
N LEU A 61 -1.85 10.21 -9.58
CA LEU A 61 -0.91 9.54 -10.48
C LEU A 61 -0.68 8.10 -10.00
N GLN A 62 -0.87 7.15 -10.91
CA GLN A 62 -0.74 5.72 -10.67
C GLN A 62 0.51 5.20 -11.41
N VAL A 63 1.45 4.56 -10.71
CA VAL A 63 2.61 3.90 -11.33
C VAL A 63 2.42 2.39 -11.29
N LEU A 64 2.49 1.77 -12.45
CA LEU A 64 1.91 0.47 -12.78
C LEU A 64 2.95 -0.36 -13.53
N ALA A 65 2.98 -1.68 -13.33
CA ALA A 65 3.91 -2.53 -14.07
C ALA A 65 3.33 -2.86 -15.44
N HIS A 66 2.07 -3.31 -15.49
CA HIS A 66 1.41 -3.79 -16.69
C HIS A 66 0.13 -2.98 -17.02
N PRO A 67 -0.25 -2.91 -18.31
CA PRO A 67 -1.53 -2.37 -18.78
C PRO A 67 -2.79 -3.11 -18.28
N ASP A 68 -3.13 -3.03 -16.98
CA ASP A 68 -4.38 -3.52 -16.33
C ASP A 68 -4.33 -3.49 -14.79
N ASP A 69 -3.13 -3.36 -14.20
CA ASP A 69 -2.88 -3.35 -12.75
C ASP A 69 -3.79 -2.36 -11.98
N ASP A 70 -4.15 -1.24 -12.57
CA ASP A 70 -5.03 -0.22 -11.99
C ASP A 70 -6.49 -0.69 -11.91
N LEU A 71 -6.99 -1.27 -13.00
CA LEU A 71 -8.33 -1.85 -13.06
C LEU A 71 -8.48 -3.04 -12.09
N TYR A 72 -7.44 -3.88 -11.98
CA TYR A 72 -7.44 -5.03 -11.08
C TYR A 72 -7.21 -4.67 -9.61
N PHE A 73 -6.28 -3.77 -9.28
CA PHE A 73 -5.80 -3.59 -7.90
C PHE A 73 -6.12 -2.23 -7.29
N MET A 74 -6.25 -1.17 -8.08
CA MET A 74 -6.42 0.20 -7.56
C MET A 74 -7.88 0.67 -7.55
N ASN A 75 -8.74 0.15 -8.44
CA ASN A 75 -10.18 0.32 -8.30
C ASN A 75 -10.72 -0.40 -7.05
N PRO A 76 -11.71 0.14 -6.32
CA PRO A 76 -12.51 1.33 -6.66
C PRO A 76 -11.91 2.68 -6.24
N ASP A 77 -10.67 2.76 -5.75
CA ASP A 77 -10.11 4.02 -5.26
C ASP A 77 -9.87 5.04 -6.39
N ALA A 78 -9.49 4.59 -7.58
CA ALA A 78 -9.32 5.44 -8.77
C ALA A 78 -10.65 5.91 -9.38
N ASP A 79 -11.64 5.02 -9.49
CA ASP A 79 -13.03 5.36 -9.84
C ASP A 79 -13.61 6.47 -8.92
N ARG A 80 -13.48 6.32 -7.59
CA ARG A 80 -13.92 7.36 -6.64
C ARG A 80 -13.17 8.70 -6.85
N ALA A 81 -11.93 8.69 -7.32
CA ALA A 81 -11.20 9.91 -7.64
C ALA A 81 -11.77 10.59 -8.91
N LEU A 82 -12.00 9.85 -9.99
CA LEU A 82 -12.63 10.36 -11.21
C LEU A 82 -14.06 10.86 -10.97
N SER A 83 -14.85 10.13 -10.19
CA SER A 83 -16.19 10.50 -9.75
C SER A 83 -16.21 11.80 -8.92
N ALA A 84 -15.09 12.17 -8.32
CA ALA A 84 -14.87 13.40 -7.56
C ALA A 84 -14.17 14.52 -8.36
N ASP A 85 -14.19 14.44 -9.70
CA ASP A 85 -13.53 15.39 -10.61
C ASP A 85 -12.01 15.54 -10.37
N VAL A 86 -11.33 14.47 -9.90
CA VAL A 86 -9.87 14.42 -9.77
C VAL A 86 -9.27 13.85 -11.06
N PRO A 87 -8.40 14.60 -11.77
CA PRO A 87 -7.61 14.07 -12.89
C PRO A 87 -6.79 12.84 -12.52
N VAL A 88 -6.75 11.86 -13.43
CA VAL A 88 -5.97 10.62 -13.27
C VAL A 88 -4.87 10.54 -14.34
N VAL A 89 -3.66 10.19 -13.91
CA VAL A 89 -2.52 9.89 -14.79
C VAL A 89 -2.04 8.47 -14.49
N CYS A 90 -2.06 7.58 -15.48
CA CYS A 90 -1.52 6.22 -15.35
C CYS A 90 -0.19 6.11 -16.07
N VAL A 91 0.85 5.65 -15.38
CA VAL A 91 2.19 5.42 -15.91
C VAL A 91 2.47 3.92 -15.92
N TYR A 92 2.40 3.32 -17.10
CA TYR A 92 2.70 1.90 -17.31
C TYR A 92 4.19 1.75 -17.64
N VAL A 93 4.93 1.06 -16.78
CA VAL A 93 6.38 0.90 -16.89
C VAL A 93 6.74 -0.11 -17.98
N THR A 94 6.10 -1.28 -18.00
CA THR A 94 6.33 -2.28 -19.05
C THR A 94 5.34 -2.14 -20.20
N ALA A 95 5.66 -2.75 -21.36
CA ALA A 95 4.74 -2.85 -22.49
C ALA A 95 3.65 -3.93 -22.32
N GLY A 96 3.70 -4.74 -21.24
CA GLY A 96 2.74 -5.81 -20.99
C GLY A 96 2.74 -6.92 -22.06
N GLU A 97 3.84 -7.08 -22.81
CA GLU A 97 3.86 -7.84 -24.07
C GLU A 97 3.91 -9.37 -23.90
N ALA A 98 4.26 -9.85 -22.70
CA ALA A 98 4.27 -11.26 -22.30
C ALA A 98 4.84 -12.22 -23.38
N ASP A 99 4.05 -13.21 -23.81
CA ASP A 99 4.35 -14.15 -24.89
C ASP A 99 3.83 -13.68 -26.26
N GLY A 100 3.20 -12.50 -26.35
CA GLY A 100 2.62 -11.96 -27.58
C GLY A 100 1.35 -12.65 -28.09
N VAL A 101 0.72 -13.54 -27.32
CA VAL A 101 -0.47 -14.29 -27.77
C VAL A 101 -1.76 -13.63 -27.32
N ASN A 102 -2.50 -13.01 -28.26
CA ASN A 102 -3.80 -12.39 -27.98
C ASN A 102 -4.97 -13.20 -28.59
N LYS A 103 -5.47 -14.22 -27.89
CA LYS A 103 -6.44 -15.17 -28.47
C LYS A 103 -7.89 -14.69 -28.35
N ILE A 104 -8.45 -14.20 -29.47
CA ILE A 104 -9.88 -13.91 -29.62
C ILE A 104 -10.73 -15.18 -29.38
N PRO A 105 -11.75 -15.16 -28.50
CA PRO A 105 -12.70 -16.26 -28.33
C PRO A 105 -13.33 -16.72 -29.66
N GLY A 106 -13.43 -18.03 -29.87
CA GLY A 106 -14.01 -18.61 -31.09
C GLY A 106 -13.13 -18.53 -32.35
N ARG A 107 -11.97 -17.86 -32.32
CA ARG A 107 -11.03 -17.78 -33.44
C ARG A 107 -9.86 -18.79 -33.28
N PRO A 108 -9.14 -19.13 -34.37
CA PRO A 108 -7.92 -19.92 -34.31
C PRO A 108 -6.87 -19.30 -33.37
N HIS A 109 -5.91 -20.12 -32.91
CA HIS A 109 -4.80 -19.62 -32.11
C HIS A 109 -3.88 -18.75 -32.99
N PRO A 110 -3.60 -17.48 -32.63
CA PRO A 110 -2.72 -16.63 -33.42
C PRO A 110 -1.24 -17.05 -33.23
N ALA A 111 -0.38 -16.52 -34.10
CA ALA A 111 1.05 -16.48 -33.83
C ALA A 111 1.36 -15.49 -32.69
N SER A 112 2.54 -15.62 -32.09
CA SER A 112 3.07 -14.62 -31.14
C SER A 112 3.40 -13.32 -31.88
N ASP A 113 2.79 -12.21 -31.45
CA ASP A 113 3.19 -10.86 -31.83
C ASP A 113 3.12 -9.93 -30.61
N ARG A 114 4.29 -9.70 -30.01
CA ARG A 114 4.45 -8.80 -28.87
C ARG A 114 4.10 -7.34 -29.17
N ALA A 115 4.39 -6.86 -30.38
CA ALA A 115 4.12 -5.48 -30.77
C ALA A 115 2.61 -5.25 -30.95
N ALA A 116 1.93 -6.18 -31.61
CA ALA A 116 0.47 -6.16 -31.73
C ALA A 116 -0.22 -6.33 -30.38
N TYR A 117 0.21 -7.27 -29.54
CA TYR A 117 -0.42 -7.50 -28.24
C TYR A 117 -0.34 -6.27 -27.34
N SER A 118 0.83 -5.61 -27.22
CA SER A 118 0.94 -4.33 -26.50
C SER A 118 -0.01 -3.26 -27.04
N ALA A 119 -0.10 -3.11 -28.37
CA ALA A 119 -1.00 -2.14 -28.99
C ALA A 119 -2.49 -2.44 -28.70
N ALA A 120 -2.87 -3.72 -28.67
CA ALA A 120 -4.22 -4.15 -28.29
C ALA A 120 -4.52 -3.85 -26.82
N ARG A 121 -3.56 -4.07 -25.90
CA ARG A 121 -3.69 -3.70 -24.48
C ARG A 121 -3.82 -2.18 -24.28
N HIS A 122 -3.04 -1.37 -25.00
CA HIS A 122 -3.18 0.10 -24.99
C HIS A 122 -4.58 0.52 -25.46
N GLN A 123 -5.10 -0.14 -26.50
CA GLN A 123 -6.46 0.11 -27.00
C GLN A 123 -7.52 -0.30 -25.96
N GLY A 124 -7.37 -1.45 -25.30
CA GLY A 124 -8.27 -1.88 -24.21
C GLY A 124 -8.36 -0.86 -23.09
N LEU A 125 -7.23 -0.32 -22.62
CA LEU A 125 -7.21 0.73 -21.59
C LEU A 125 -7.95 1.99 -22.01
N ARG A 126 -7.83 2.40 -23.28
CA ARG A 126 -8.56 3.54 -23.85
C ARG A 126 -10.09 3.35 -23.77
N GLN A 127 -10.59 2.12 -23.93
CA GLN A 127 -12.02 1.82 -23.80
C GLN A 127 -12.46 1.77 -22.33
N ALA A 128 -11.69 1.11 -21.46
CA ALA A 128 -11.98 1.07 -20.02
C ALA A 128 -12.06 2.47 -19.42
N TYR A 129 -11.08 3.33 -19.70
CA TYR A 129 -11.08 4.70 -19.20
C TYR A 129 -12.10 5.63 -19.87
N ALA A 130 -12.56 5.32 -21.08
CA ALA A 130 -13.74 6.01 -21.64
C ALA A 130 -15.00 5.65 -20.83
N GLU A 131 -15.21 4.38 -20.48
CA GLU A 131 -16.34 3.96 -19.64
C GLU A 131 -16.28 4.56 -18.22
N LEU A 132 -15.11 4.54 -17.56
CA LEU A 132 -14.88 5.21 -16.26
C LEU A 132 -15.14 6.73 -16.31
N LEU A 133 -15.01 7.37 -17.48
CA LEU A 133 -15.35 8.78 -17.68
C LEU A 133 -16.84 8.99 -18.03
N GLY A 134 -17.64 7.94 -18.15
CA GLY A 134 -19.05 8.01 -18.58
C GLY A 134 -19.21 8.31 -20.08
N LEU A 135 -18.23 7.93 -20.90
CA LEU A 135 -18.20 8.15 -22.34
C LEU A 135 -18.35 6.84 -23.12
N PRO A 136 -18.78 6.87 -24.39
CA PRO A 136 -18.80 5.69 -25.26
C PRO A 136 -17.42 5.03 -25.36
N VAL A 137 -17.36 3.69 -25.32
CA VAL A 137 -16.10 2.93 -25.27
C VAL A 137 -15.12 3.25 -26.42
N PHE A 138 -15.62 3.57 -27.62
CA PHE A 138 -14.80 3.97 -28.78
C PHE A 138 -14.64 5.49 -28.93
N THR A 139 -14.74 6.27 -27.85
CA THR A 139 -14.47 7.71 -27.89
C THR A 139 -13.02 7.96 -28.36
N PRO A 140 -12.78 8.85 -29.35
CA PRO A 140 -11.43 9.13 -29.83
C PRO A 140 -10.52 9.73 -28.75
N TRP A 141 -9.31 9.19 -28.61
CA TRP A 141 -8.28 9.69 -27.71
C TRP A 141 -7.26 10.54 -28.45
N LYS A 142 -6.77 11.60 -27.80
CA LYS A 142 -5.65 12.39 -28.31
C LYS A 142 -4.34 11.70 -27.97
N LEU A 143 -3.70 11.12 -28.99
CA LEU A 143 -2.37 10.51 -28.90
C LEU A 143 -1.26 11.57 -28.96
N GLY A 144 -0.10 11.26 -28.40
CA GLY A 144 1.05 12.16 -28.36
C GLY A 144 2.30 11.50 -27.79
N VAL A 145 3.33 12.31 -27.55
CA VAL A 145 4.62 11.87 -27.02
C VAL A 145 5.07 12.79 -25.88
N ALA A 146 5.36 12.22 -24.72
CA ALA A 146 6.04 12.89 -23.63
C ALA A 146 7.56 12.79 -23.81
N GLN A 147 8.27 13.92 -23.73
CA GLN A 147 9.73 13.94 -23.59
C GLN A 147 10.12 13.62 -22.14
N LEU A 148 11.20 12.87 -21.98
CA LEU A 148 11.79 12.42 -20.72
C LEU A 148 13.30 12.77 -20.70
N PRO A 149 13.96 12.73 -19.53
CA PRO A 149 15.40 12.99 -19.43
C PRO A 149 16.25 12.10 -20.35
N GLY A 150 17.43 12.57 -20.73
CA GLY A 150 18.35 11.82 -21.61
C GLY A 150 17.81 11.55 -23.02
N GLY A 151 16.93 12.40 -23.54
CA GLY A 151 16.35 12.27 -24.89
C GLY A 151 15.32 11.15 -25.05
N ARG A 152 14.90 10.52 -23.95
CA ARG A 152 13.90 9.45 -23.94
C ARG A 152 12.49 10.00 -24.14
N ARG A 153 11.58 9.13 -24.55
CA ARG A 153 10.22 9.44 -25.00
C ARG A 153 9.25 8.38 -24.48
N ALA A 154 8.02 8.78 -24.18
CA ALA A 154 6.92 7.89 -23.82
C ALA A 154 5.69 8.20 -24.68
N GLU A 155 4.95 7.18 -25.09
CA GLU A 155 3.64 7.39 -25.72
C GLU A 155 2.66 7.93 -24.68
N THR A 156 1.81 8.86 -25.09
CA THR A 156 0.72 9.37 -24.24
C THR A 156 -0.62 9.28 -24.96
N ALA A 157 -1.66 8.82 -24.29
CA ALA A 157 -3.05 8.97 -24.73
C ALA A 157 -3.81 9.82 -23.71
N THR A 158 -4.55 10.83 -24.17
CA THR A 158 -5.32 11.74 -23.32
C THR A 158 -6.79 11.81 -23.75
N LEU A 159 -7.70 11.82 -22.75
CA LEU A 159 -9.14 11.97 -22.95
C LEU A 159 -9.72 12.84 -21.82
N ASP A 160 -10.56 13.80 -22.21
CA ASP A 160 -11.20 14.77 -21.32
C ASP A 160 -12.73 14.63 -21.38
N ASN A 161 -13.39 14.71 -20.22
CA ASN A 161 -14.84 14.87 -20.08
C ASN A 161 -15.15 15.99 -19.08
N GLY A 162 -15.27 17.22 -19.60
CA GLY A 162 -15.54 18.41 -18.79
C GLY A 162 -14.41 18.73 -17.80
N ARG A 163 -14.61 18.43 -16.52
CA ARG A 163 -13.61 18.59 -15.45
C ARG A 163 -12.77 17.33 -15.20
N ARG A 164 -13.20 16.19 -15.72
CA ARG A 164 -12.53 14.89 -15.56
C ARG A 164 -11.59 14.69 -16.73
N SER A 165 -10.40 14.19 -16.47
CA SER A 165 -9.39 13.94 -17.50
C SER A 165 -8.54 12.74 -17.14
N VAL A 166 -8.26 11.89 -18.13
CA VAL A 166 -7.35 10.75 -17.99
C VAL A 166 -6.16 10.92 -18.93
N SER A 167 -4.95 10.68 -18.43
CA SER A 167 -3.73 10.58 -19.22
C SER A 167 -3.07 9.21 -19.01
N LEU A 168 -3.01 8.40 -20.06
CA LEU A 168 -2.24 7.15 -20.08
C LEU A 168 -0.84 7.47 -20.62
N VAL A 169 0.20 7.02 -19.92
CA VAL A 169 1.61 7.21 -20.27
C VAL A 169 2.30 5.86 -20.33
N PHE A 170 2.85 5.50 -21.47
CA PHE A 170 3.44 4.19 -21.72
C PHE A 170 4.96 4.33 -21.90
N LEU A 171 5.73 3.83 -20.93
CA LEU A 171 7.19 3.76 -21.01
C LEU A 171 7.67 2.58 -21.88
N ASN A 172 6.85 1.53 -21.95
CA ASN A 172 7.02 0.35 -22.81
C ASN A 172 8.35 -0.41 -22.62
N LEU A 173 8.93 -0.46 -21.42
CA LEU A 173 10.07 -1.33 -21.15
C LEU A 173 9.64 -2.80 -21.40
N ALA A 174 10.50 -3.62 -22.01
CA ALA A 174 10.19 -5.03 -22.22
C ALA A 174 10.05 -5.76 -20.87
N MET A 175 9.05 -6.63 -20.75
CA MET A 175 8.86 -7.50 -19.57
C MET A 175 10.00 -8.51 -19.39
N HIS A 176 10.80 -8.75 -20.43
CA HIS A 176 11.87 -9.75 -20.42
C HIS A 176 13.23 -9.17 -20.86
N THR A 177 14.30 -9.65 -20.24
CA THR A 177 15.68 -9.45 -20.72
C THR A 177 15.90 -10.17 -22.05
N LEU A 178 17.00 -9.86 -22.75
CA LEU A 178 17.39 -10.60 -23.97
C LEU A 178 17.69 -12.09 -23.70
N SER A 179 18.02 -12.44 -22.45
CA SER A 179 18.20 -13.83 -21.99
C SER A 179 16.91 -14.52 -21.51
N GLY A 180 15.77 -13.83 -21.54
CA GLY A 180 14.45 -14.38 -21.17
C GLY A 180 14.11 -14.30 -19.67
N GLY A 181 14.94 -13.70 -18.83
CA GLY A 181 14.62 -13.41 -17.43
C GLY A 181 13.65 -12.24 -17.29
N GLN A 182 13.05 -12.05 -16.10
CA GLN A 182 12.15 -10.91 -15.85
C GLN A 182 12.92 -9.57 -15.90
N GLY A 183 12.37 -8.61 -16.63
CA GLY A 183 13.02 -7.35 -16.99
C GLY A 183 13.23 -6.43 -15.79
N ILE A 184 12.14 -5.87 -15.23
CA ILE A 184 12.26 -4.83 -14.19
C ILE A 184 12.91 -5.36 -12.89
N PRO A 185 12.71 -6.62 -12.47
CA PRO A 185 13.49 -7.23 -11.38
C PRO A 185 14.99 -7.26 -11.63
N ALA A 186 15.44 -7.64 -12.83
CA ALA A 186 16.86 -7.60 -13.17
C ALA A 186 17.38 -6.15 -13.13
N LEU A 187 16.63 -5.20 -13.72
CA LEU A 187 16.96 -3.77 -13.69
C LEU A 187 17.05 -3.18 -12.27
N TRP A 188 16.27 -3.69 -11.32
CA TRP A 188 16.36 -3.27 -9.91
C TRP A 188 17.55 -3.92 -9.18
N GLN A 189 17.85 -5.20 -9.46
CA GLN A 189 18.83 -5.96 -8.69
C GLN A 189 20.27 -5.83 -9.21
N ASP A 190 20.45 -5.65 -10.51
CA ASP A 190 21.74 -5.65 -11.18
C ASP A 190 22.05 -4.26 -11.76
N ARG A 191 23.27 -3.75 -11.50
CA ARG A 191 23.74 -2.44 -11.94
C ARG A 191 24.07 -2.39 -13.42
N ASP A 192 24.43 -3.52 -14.00
CA ASP A 192 24.88 -3.63 -15.38
C ASP A 192 23.73 -4.01 -16.34
N THR A 193 22.54 -4.31 -15.80
CA THR A 193 21.35 -4.61 -16.60
C THR A 193 20.82 -3.37 -17.31
N VAL A 194 20.69 -3.47 -18.62
CA VAL A 194 20.02 -2.48 -19.49
C VAL A 194 18.85 -3.14 -20.19
N LEU A 195 17.64 -2.59 -20.00
CA LEU A 195 16.45 -3.02 -20.72
C LEU A 195 16.22 -2.19 -21.98
N ARG A 196 15.55 -2.82 -22.96
CA ARG A 196 15.07 -2.18 -24.19
C ARG A 196 13.57 -1.98 -24.10
N THR A 197 13.04 -0.96 -24.76
CA THR A 197 11.59 -0.83 -24.93
C THR A 197 11.08 -1.77 -26.02
N ALA A 198 9.94 -2.43 -25.77
CA ALA A 198 9.16 -3.04 -26.83
C ALA A 198 8.41 -1.94 -27.59
N VAL A 199 8.43 -1.96 -28.93
CA VAL A 199 7.72 -0.97 -29.74
C VAL A 199 6.33 -1.52 -30.04
N ALA A 200 5.30 -0.97 -29.38
CA ALA A 200 3.91 -1.31 -29.67
C ALA A 200 3.54 -0.90 -31.10
N ALA A 201 2.76 -1.74 -31.79
CA ALA A 201 2.30 -1.47 -33.15
C ALA A 201 1.49 -0.16 -33.22
N GLY A 202 1.77 0.69 -34.20
CA GLY A 202 1.12 2.00 -34.34
C GLY A 202 1.50 3.06 -33.31
N SER A 203 2.43 2.78 -32.38
CA SER A 203 2.89 3.77 -31.40
C SER A 203 3.58 4.97 -32.07
N PRO A 204 3.33 6.22 -31.62
CA PRO A 204 4.09 7.39 -32.08
C PRO A 204 5.56 7.36 -31.64
N VAL A 205 5.97 6.45 -30.75
CA VAL A 205 7.36 6.23 -30.35
C VAL A 205 7.91 4.98 -31.03
N ALA A 206 8.09 5.07 -32.36
CA ALA A 206 8.52 3.95 -33.21
C ALA A 206 10.00 3.52 -33.04
N SER A 207 10.80 4.22 -32.23
CA SER A 207 12.22 3.91 -31.98
C SER A 207 12.38 3.09 -30.71
N ILE A 208 13.17 2.01 -30.76
CA ILE A 208 13.62 1.32 -29.55
C ILE A 208 14.48 2.28 -28.70
N GLN A 209 14.27 2.25 -27.39
CA GLN A 209 15.00 3.02 -26.39
C GLN A 209 15.60 2.08 -25.35
N THR A 210 16.58 2.57 -24.59
CA THR A 210 17.26 1.81 -23.53
C THR A 210 17.12 2.49 -22.17
N TYR A 211 17.02 1.67 -21.12
CA TYR A 211 16.92 2.12 -19.73
C TYR A 211 17.85 1.24 -18.87
N ASP A 212 18.74 1.90 -18.12
CA ASP A 212 19.30 1.38 -16.87
C ASP A 212 18.40 1.81 -15.68
N ALA A 213 18.79 1.44 -14.46
CA ALA A 213 18.03 1.77 -13.25
C ALA A 213 17.90 3.30 -13.01
N GLU A 214 18.98 4.06 -13.25
CA GLU A 214 19.02 5.51 -13.05
C GLU A 214 18.15 6.23 -14.09
N ALA A 215 18.18 5.77 -15.34
CA ALA A 215 17.32 6.24 -16.41
C ALA A 215 15.84 6.07 -16.03
N LEU A 216 15.43 4.92 -15.48
CA LEU A 216 14.05 4.71 -15.05
C LEU A 216 13.67 5.61 -13.86
N LEU A 217 14.56 5.76 -12.87
CA LEU A 217 14.36 6.69 -11.75
C LEU A 217 14.16 8.14 -12.22
N ASP A 218 15.01 8.61 -13.12
CA ASP A 218 14.93 9.98 -13.65
C ASP A 218 13.67 10.20 -14.49
N ALA A 219 13.21 9.19 -15.24
CA ALA A 219 11.94 9.25 -15.95
C ALA A 219 10.75 9.40 -14.99
N LEU A 220 10.71 8.60 -13.91
CA LEU A 220 9.66 8.68 -12.89
C LEU A 220 9.70 10.02 -12.13
N VAL A 221 10.88 10.48 -11.72
CA VAL A 221 11.05 11.80 -11.07
C VAL A 221 10.61 12.94 -11.99
N SER A 222 10.94 12.87 -13.29
CA SER A 222 10.50 13.86 -14.28
C SER A 222 8.98 13.88 -14.45
N LEU A 223 8.33 12.71 -14.44
CA LEU A 223 6.87 12.59 -14.48
C LEU A 223 6.22 13.17 -13.21
N PHE A 224 6.74 12.88 -12.02
CA PHE A 224 6.25 13.50 -10.78
C PHE A 224 6.43 15.03 -10.78
N ALA A 225 7.60 15.53 -11.22
CA ALA A 225 7.86 16.96 -11.32
C ALA A 225 6.96 17.67 -12.36
N ARG A 226 6.61 16.99 -13.44
CA ARG A 226 5.71 17.47 -14.51
C ARG A 226 4.24 17.51 -14.06
N TYR A 227 3.72 16.41 -13.53
CA TYR A 227 2.30 16.28 -13.18
C TYR A 227 1.97 16.81 -11.78
N ARG A 228 2.96 16.90 -10.88
CA ARG A 228 2.82 17.35 -9.49
C ARG A 228 1.64 16.69 -8.75
N PRO A 229 1.59 15.35 -8.71
CA PRO A 229 0.49 14.62 -8.07
C PRO A 229 0.35 15.00 -6.60
N THR A 230 -0.90 14.98 -6.13
CA THR A 230 -1.26 15.07 -4.70
C THR A 230 -1.55 13.69 -4.11
N VAL A 231 -1.95 12.74 -4.95
CA VAL A 231 -2.10 11.33 -4.58
C VAL A 231 -1.27 10.49 -5.52
N VAL A 232 -0.44 9.59 -4.98
CA VAL A 232 0.33 8.63 -5.76
C VAL A 232 -0.10 7.21 -5.40
N HIS A 233 -0.55 6.44 -6.38
CA HIS A 233 -0.80 5.00 -6.23
C HIS A 233 0.34 4.19 -6.86
N THR A 234 0.68 3.06 -6.27
CA THR A 234 1.73 2.14 -6.75
C THR A 234 1.45 0.70 -6.30
N LEU A 235 2.19 -0.25 -6.84
CA LEU A 235 2.19 -1.65 -6.41
C LEU A 235 3.01 -1.86 -5.13
N ASP A 236 2.80 -3.00 -4.44
CA ASP A 236 3.46 -3.35 -3.17
C ASP A 236 4.98 -3.52 -3.35
N PRO A 237 5.83 -2.65 -2.75
CA PRO A 237 7.28 -2.83 -2.81
C PRO A 237 7.76 -4.01 -1.96
N ASP A 238 6.94 -4.58 -1.06
CA ASP A 238 7.32 -5.52 -0.01
C ASP A 238 6.36 -6.72 0.14
N PRO A 239 6.04 -7.46 -0.94
CA PRO A 239 5.06 -8.53 -0.91
C PRO A 239 5.41 -9.59 0.13
N ASP A 240 4.38 -10.18 0.72
CA ASP A 240 4.51 -11.14 1.81
C ASP A 240 5.18 -12.44 1.35
N ILE A 241 5.95 -13.05 2.26
CA ILE A 241 6.56 -14.37 2.08
C ILE A 241 5.48 -15.40 1.75
N GLN A 242 5.69 -16.15 0.68
CA GLN A 242 4.78 -17.15 0.14
C GLN A 242 5.58 -18.25 -0.55
N GLU A 243 6.02 -19.22 0.25
CA GLU A 243 6.69 -20.41 -0.26
C GLU A 243 5.71 -21.27 -1.08
N SER A 244 6.17 -21.74 -2.24
CA SER A 244 5.45 -22.67 -3.11
C SER A 244 6.41 -23.37 -4.08
N ASP A 245 5.99 -24.52 -4.61
CA ASP A 245 6.71 -25.18 -5.70
C ASP A 245 6.64 -24.36 -6.99
N GLU A 246 7.62 -24.53 -7.88
CA GLU A 246 7.72 -23.76 -9.13
C GLU A 246 6.45 -23.83 -10.00
N ARG A 247 5.79 -24.99 -10.09
CA ARG A 247 4.59 -25.14 -10.90
C ARG A 247 3.41 -24.37 -10.29
N THR A 248 3.24 -24.42 -8.97
CA THR A 248 2.26 -23.60 -8.24
C THR A 248 2.56 -22.12 -8.43
N ARG A 249 3.81 -21.70 -8.23
CA ARG A 249 4.29 -20.33 -8.39
C ARG A 249 4.01 -19.77 -9.79
N ILE A 250 4.40 -20.48 -10.85
CA ILE A 250 4.16 -20.08 -12.25
C ILE A 250 2.66 -19.98 -12.53
N ARG A 251 1.88 -21.00 -12.12
CA ARG A 251 0.42 -21.04 -12.28
C ARG A 251 -0.24 -19.83 -11.62
N ASP A 252 0.22 -19.46 -10.43
CA ASP A 252 -0.38 -18.38 -9.65
C ASP A 252 0.21 -16.99 -9.99
N SER A 253 1.26 -16.96 -10.84
CA SER A 253 1.96 -15.80 -11.41
C SER A 253 2.87 -15.07 -10.40
N GLU A 254 3.49 -15.83 -9.50
CA GLU A 254 4.28 -15.32 -8.37
C GLU A 254 5.80 -15.37 -8.64
N GLN A 255 6.55 -14.48 -7.99
CA GLN A 255 8.01 -14.55 -7.93
C GLN A 255 8.48 -15.57 -6.87
N PRO A 256 9.72 -16.07 -6.93
CA PRO A 256 10.24 -17.02 -5.93
C PRO A 256 10.11 -16.47 -4.50
N GLY A 257 9.51 -17.27 -3.60
CA GLY A 257 9.36 -16.96 -2.18
C GLY A 257 8.33 -15.89 -1.81
N PHE A 258 7.66 -15.21 -2.75
CA PHE A 258 6.79 -14.06 -2.43
C PHE A 258 5.50 -13.99 -3.25
N SER A 259 4.43 -13.51 -2.59
CA SER A 259 3.02 -13.54 -3.02
C SER A 259 2.61 -12.58 -4.16
N ASP A 260 3.55 -12.12 -4.99
CA ASP A 260 3.24 -11.15 -6.07
C ASP A 260 4.19 -11.29 -7.27
N HIS A 261 3.88 -10.63 -8.38
CA HIS A 261 4.76 -10.61 -9.56
C HIS A 261 6.09 -9.90 -9.26
N GLY A 262 7.16 -10.33 -9.94
CA GLY A 262 8.46 -9.67 -9.82
C GLY A 262 8.41 -8.23 -10.32
N ASP A 263 7.85 -7.99 -11.52
CA ASP A 263 7.70 -6.64 -12.05
C ASP A 263 6.84 -5.74 -11.14
N HIS A 264 5.79 -6.27 -10.48
CA HIS A 264 5.00 -5.50 -9.51
C HIS A 264 5.88 -4.98 -8.37
N THR A 265 6.68 -5.88 -7.80
CA THR A 265 7.59 -5.60 -6.69
C THR A 265 8.64 -4.57 -7.09
N ALA A 266 9.27 -4.78 -8.24
CA ALA A 266 10.35 -3.93 -8.73
C ALA A 266 9.84 -2.53 -9.12
N VAL A 267 8.67 -2.43 -9.77
CA VAL A 267 8.01 -1.13 -10.05
C VAL A 267 7.59 -0.43 -8.77
N GLY A 268 7.10 -1.17 -7.76
CA GLY A 268 6.86 -0.62 -6.42
C GLY A 268 8.13 0.00 -5.84
N LEU A 269 9.25 -0.74 -5.83
CA LEU A 269 10.55 -0.25 -5.34
C LEU A 269 11.07 0.97 -6.11
N PHE A 270 11.06 0.93 -7.44
CA PHE A 270 11.41 2.08 -8.30
C PHE A 270 10.54 3.31 -8.01
N THR A 271 9.24 3.12 -7.77
CA THR A 271 8.32 4.21 -7.45
C THR A 271 8.64 4.83 -6.09
N TRP A 272 8.80 4.03 -5.04
CA TRP A 272 9.18 4.54 -3.72
C TRP A 272 10.56 5.23 -3.74
N ALA A 273 11.52 4.73 -4.55
CA ALA A 273 12.84 5.34 -4.71
C ALA A 273 12.78 6.68 -5.46
N ALA A 274 12.00 6.75 -6.54
CA ALA A 274 11.78 7.98 -7.30
C ALA A 274 11.01 9.02 -6.48
N LEU A 275 10.01 8.64 -5.69
CA LEU A 275 9.33 9.53 -4.74
C LEU A 275 10.32 10.06 -3.70
N ALA A 276 11.20 9.21 -3.18
CA ALA A 276 12.22 9.63 -2.21
C ALA A 276 13.28 10.55 -2.82
N ARG A 277 13.68 10.34 -4.08
CA ARG A 277 14.53 11.27 -4.85
C ARG A 277 13.81 12.61 -5.03
N TRP A 278 12.57 12.60 -5.55
CA TRP A 278 11.78 13.81 -5.78
C TRP A 278 11.51 14.62 -4.50
N ALA A 279 11.17 13.96 -3.39
CA ALA A 279 10.95 14.62 -2.09
C ALA A 279 12.22 15.29 -1.52
N ARG A 280 13.41 14.88 -1.94
CA ARG A 280 14.69 15.52 -1.59
C ARG A 280 15.13 16.60 -2.58
N THR A 281 14.83 16.45 -3.86
CA THR A 281 15.37 17.33 -4.93
C THR A 281 14.37 18.36 -5.46
N ALA A 282 13.10 18.31 -5.06
CA ALA A 282 12.09 19.26 -5.52
C ALA A 282 12.41 20.71 -5.09
N PRO A 283 12.32 21.70 -6.01
CA PRO A 283 12.44 23.11 -5.67
C PRO A 283 11.37 23.53 -4.65
N GLY A 284 11.79 24.21 -3.57
CA GLY A 284 10.90 24.63 -2.49
C GLY A 284 10.64 23.57 -1.40
N GLY A 285 11.29 22.41 -1.47
CA GLY A 285 11.21 21.36 -0.45
C GLY A 285 10.27 20.21 -0.83
N ALA A 286 9.98 19.34 0.14
CA ALA A 286 9.21 18.11 -0.09
C ALA A 286 7.80 18.40 -0.62
N PRO A 287 7.40 17.84 -1.79
CA PRO A 287 6.11 18.13 -2.40
C PRO A 287 4.91 17.58 -1.62
N ALA A 288 3.76 18.21 -1.80
CA ALA A 288 2.53 17.94 -1.07
C ALA A 288 1.75 16.72 -1.61
N PHE A 289 2.28 15.51 -1.43
CA PHE A 289 1.60 14.28 -1.84
C PHE A 289 1.43 13.27 -0.71
N VAL A 290 0.36 12.48 -0.80
CA VAL A 290 0.19 11.22 -0.05
C VAL A 290 0.40 10.04 -1.01
N ALA A 291 0.86 8.91 -0.48
CA ALA A 291 1.11 7.70 -1.26
C ALA A 291 0.27 6.52 -0.75
N THR A 292 -0.16 5.63 -1.64
CA THR A 292 -0.82 4.36 -1.31
C THR A 292 -0.21 3.25 -2.16
N ALA A 293 0.21 2.17 -1.53
CA ALA A 293 0.67 0.97 -2.22
C ALA A 293 -0.45 -0.09 -2.20
N PHE A 294 -0.61 -0.85 -3.28
CA PHE A 294 -1.64 -1.86 -3.46
C PHE A 294 -1.02 -3.23 -3.63
N ARG A 295 -1.58 -4.23 -2.96
CA ARG A 295 -1.14 -5.62 -3.07
C ARG A 295 -1.78 -6.24 -4.31
N GLY A 296 -0.96 -6.82 -5.19
CA GLY A 296 -1.37 -7.38 -6.47
C GLY A 296 -1.93 -8.80 -6.33
N TYR A 297 -1.14 -9.80 -6.73
CA TYR A 297 -1.60 -11.19 -6.74
C TYR A 297 -1.81 -11.79 -5.34
N TYR A 298 -1.30 -11.12 -4.29
CA TYR A 298 -1.64 -11.32 -2.88
C TYR A 298 -3.14 -11.51 -2.64
N ASN A 299 -3.98 -10.81 -3.41
CA ASN A 299 -5.43 -10.89 -3.35
C ASN A 299 -5.96 -12.32 -3.55
N HIS A 300 -5.19 -13.26 -4.11
CA HIS A 300 -5.54 -14.69 -4.18
C HIS A 300 -5.52 -15.38 -2.80
N HIS A 301 -4.66 -14.94 -1.88
CA HIS A 301 -4.32 -15.65 -0.64
C HIS A 301 -5.15 -15.27 0.58
N TRP A 302 -6.01 -14.27 0.46
CA TRP A 302 -6.74 -13.67 1.58
C TRP A 302 -8.22 -13.51 1.25
N PRO A 303 -9.09 -13.44 2.29
CA PRO A 303 -10.53 -13.27 2.09
C PRO A 303 -10.84 -12.08 1.20
N LYS A 304 -11.74 -12.26 0.23
CA LYS A 304 -12.16 -11.20 -0.69
C LYS A 304 -12.85 -10.07 0.07
N ASN A 305 -12.56 -8.81 -0.26
CA ASN A 305 -13.01 -7.66 0.55
C ASN A 305 -13.98 -6.69 -0.15
N LEU A 306 -14.41 -7.02 -1.36
CA LEU A 306 -15.44 -6.30 -2.08
C LEU A 306 -16.75 -7.09 -2.07
N PRO A 307 -17.85 -6.56 -1.49
CA PRO A 307 -19.17 -7.16 -1.63
C PRO A 307 -19.70 -6.98 -3.05
N GLU A 308 -20.68 -7.80 -3.43
CA GLU A 308 -21.18 -7.93 -4.81
C GLU A 308 -21.49 -6.58 -5.52
N PRO A 309 -22.16 -5.58 -4.93
CA PRO A 309 -22.44 -4.32 -5.62
C PRO A 309 -21.18 -3.52 -5.98
N VAL A 310 -20.17 -3.57 -5.11
CA VAL A 310 -18.88 -2.87 -5.29
C VAL A 310 -18.03 -3.63 -6.31
N LEU A 311 -18.05 -4.97 -6.25
CA LEU A 311 -17.40 -5.83 -7.23
C LEU A 311 -18.02 -5.66 -8.63
N GLY A 312 -19.35 -5.59 -8.75
CA GLY A 312 -20.04 -5.39 -10.02
C GLY A 312 -19.59 -4.11 -10.72
N THR A 313 -19.55 -2.99 -9.97
CA THR A 313 -19.07 -1.69 -10.46
C THR A 313 -17.58 -1.73 -10.82
N LYS A 314 -16.73 -2.37 -10.00
CA LYS A 314 -15.31 -2.54 -10.34
C LYS A 314 -15.10 -3.38 -11.60
N ALA A 315 -15.92 -4.41 -11.79
CA ALA A 315 -15.80 -5.35 -12.89
C ALA A 315 -16.33 -4.80 -14.22
N SER A 316 -17.38 -3.96 -14.22
CA SER A 316 -17.86 -3.34 -15.47
C SER A 316 -16.74 -2.56 -16.15
N HIS A 317 -16.00 -1.74 -15.40
CA HIS A 317 -14.86 -0.97 -15.91
C HIS A 317 -13.69 -1.82 -16.46
N LEU A 318 -13.62 -3.11 -16.14
CA LEU A 318 -12.60 -4.04 -16.63
C LEU A 318 -13.05 -4.82 -17.88
N VAL A 319 -14.36 -4.97 -18.12
CA VAL A 319 -14.89 -5.68 -19.30
C VAL A 319 -14.46 -5.04 -20.63
N PRO A 320 -14.50 -3.70 -20.81
CA PRO A 320 -14.02 -3.05 -22.04
C PRO A 320 -12.54 -3.24 -22.32
N TYR A 321 -11.70 -3.38 -21.27
CA TYR A 321 -10.27 -3.63 -21.45
C TYR A 321 -10.01 -4.99 -22.12
N GLY A 322 -10.81 -6.01 -21.80
CA GLY A 322 -10.69 -7.33 -22.40
C GLY A 322 -11.40 -7.50 -23.76
N ALA A 323 -12.21 -6.51 -24.16
CA ALA A 323 -12.96 -6.40 -25.41
C ALA A 323 -13.96 -7.54 -25.74
N GLY A 324 -14.87 -7.25 -26.67
CA GLY A 324 -15.75 -8.23 -27.30
C GLY A 324 -15.09 -8.89 -28.53
N PRO A 325 -15.38 -10.17 -28.84
CA PRO A 325 -14.73 -10.89 -29.94
C PRO A 325 -15.08 -10.35 -31.34
N ASP A 326 -16.20 -9.64 -31.46
CA ASP A 326 -16.71 -9.05 -32.70
C ASP A 326 -16.67 -7.50 -32.66
N TRP A 327 -15.89 -6.92 -31.74
CA TRP A 327 -15.68 -5.47 -31.68
C TRP A 327 -14.74 -5.01 -32.80
N ASP A 328 -15.15 -3.97 -33.53
CA ASP A 328 -14.30 -3.20 -34.43
C ASP A 328 -14.06 -1.81 -33.84
N CYS A 329 -12.79 -1.53 -33.54
CA CYS A 329 -12.29 -0.29 -32.96
C CYS A 329 -11.28 0.41 -33.88
N GLY A 330 -11.09 -0.06 -35.11
CA GLY A 330 -10.09 0.45 -36.06
C GLY A 330 -8.62 0.15 -35.70
N ASN A 331 -8.34 -0.61 -34.63
CA ASN A 331 -6.98 -1.09 -34.33
C ASN A 331 -6.74 -2.47 -34.99
N PRO A 332 -5.85 -2.59 -35.99
CA PRO A 332 -5.59 -3.87 -36.66
C PRO A 332 -4.95 -4.92 -35.75
N SER A 333 -4.37 -4.52 -34.62
CA SER A 333 -3.83 -5.43 -33.60
C SER A 333 -4.88 -6.01 -32.65
N GLY A 334 -6.14 -5.56 -32.75
CA GLY A 334 -7.24 -5.96 -31.88
C GLY A 334 -7.65 -4.88 -30.87
N CYS A 335 -8.83 -5.07 -30.28
CA CYS A 335 -9.49 -4.06 -29.46
C CYS A 335 -9.23 -4.19 -27.96
N GLY A 336 -8.46 -5.17 -27.51
CA GLY A 336 -8.19 -5.35 -26.09
C GLY A 336 -7.40 -6.60 -25.80
N ASP A 337 -7.35 -6.95 -24.53
CA ASP A 337 -6.76 -8.19 -24.06
C ASP A 337 -7.81 -9.29 -24.01
N TYR A 338 -7.93 -10.01 -25.12
CA TYR A 338 -8.89 -11.11 -25.26
C TYR A 338 -8.61 -12.29 -24.31
N ASN A 339 -7.45 -12.30 -23.63
CA ASN A 339 -7.18 -13.28 -22.57
C ASN A 339 -8.00 -13.00 -21.30
N VAL A 340 -8.44 -11.75 -21.07
CA VAL A 340 -9.30 -11.36 -19.93
C VAL A 340 -10.71 -10.86 -20.33
N GLY A 341 -11.08 -10.93 -21.61
CA GLY A 341 -12.41 -10.52 -22.10
C GLY A 341 -13.61 -11.31 -21.54
N GLY A 342 -14.79 -10.70 -21.64
CA GLY A 342 -16.06 -11.25 -21.15
C GLY A 342 -16.12 -11.37 -19.61
N ASP A 343 -16.74 -12.44 -19.10
CA ASP A 343 -16.86 -12.68 -17.65
C ASP A 343 -15.63 -13.37 -17.01
N ARG A 344 -14.53 -13.55 -17.77
CA ARG A 344 -13.28 -14.15 -17.28
C ARG A 344 -12.75 -13.50 -16.00
N PRO A 345 -12.74 -12.16 -15.81
CA PRO A 345 -12.22 -11.57 -14.58
C PRO A 345 -13.02 -11.99 -13.35
N LEU A 346 -14.36 -12.10 -13.50
CA LEU A 346 -15.27 -12.54 -12.44
C LEU A 346 -15.13 -14.05 -12.17
N ARG A 347 -14.93 -14.88 -13.20
CA ARG A 347 -14.85 -16.35 -13.08
C ARG A 347 -13.45 -16.92 -12.81
N ASN A 348 -12.38 -16.15 -12.99
CA ASN A 348 -11.01 -16.60 -12.76
C ASN A 348 -10.82 -17.11 -11.30
N ARG A 349 -10.31 -18.34 -11.16
CA ARG A 349 -10.05 -19.02 -9.86
C ARG A 349 -9.20 -18.17 -8.90
N LYS A 350 -8.30 -17.34 -9.40
CA LYS A 350 -7.46 -16.46 -8.58
C LYS A 350 -8.28 -15.33 -7.93
N GLY A 351 -9.33 -14.89 -8.63
CA GLY A 351 -10.29 -13.89 -8.15
C GLY A 351 -9.64 -12.55 -7.80
N TRP A 352 -8.64 -12.10 -8.57
CA TRP A 352 -7.88 -10.88 -8.29
C TRP A 352 -8.77 -9.63 -8.24
N VAL A 353 -9.71 -9.49 -9.19
CA VAL A 353 -10.67 -8.36 -9.24
C VAL A 353 -11.57 -8.28 -8.00
N ARG A 354 -11.73 -9.37 -7.24
CA ARG A 354 -12.64 -9.47 -6.07
C ARG A 354 -12.09 -8.84 -4.79
N SER A 355 -10.86 -8.30 -4.82
CA SER A 355 -10.26 -7.59 -3.69
C SER A 355 -9.61 -6.28 -4.11
N THR A 356 -9.42 -5.41 -3.12
CA THR A 356 -8.58 -4.20 -3.15
C THR A 356 -7.90 -4.11 -1.78
N HIS A 357 -6.69 -4.64 -1.66
CA HIS A 357 -5.93 -4.64 -0.40
C HIS A 357 -4.76 -3.65 -0.48
N HIS A 358 -4.70 -2.71 0.46
CA HIS A 358 -3.56 -1.80 0.59
C HIS A 358 -2.37 -2.47 1.28
N ARG A 359 -1.17 -2.04 0.89
CA ARG A 359 0.04 -2.15 1.68
C ARG A 359 0.18 -0.90 2.54
N TYR A 360 0.47 -1.08 3.84
CA TYR A 360 0.42 -0.03 4.87
C TYR A 360 -0.96 0.66 4.88
N PRO A 361 -2.00 0.06 5.49
CA PRO A 361 -3.41 0.33 5.16
C PRO A 361 -3.84 1.81 5.00
N GLY A 362 -3.75 2.34 3.77
CA GLY A 362 -4.09 3.72 3.39
C GLY A 362 -3.15 4.81 3.93
N PRO A 363 -3.32 6.06 3.45
CA PRO A 363 -2.62 7.26 3.94
C PRO A 363 -3.16 7.69 5.32
N ARG A 364 -2.95 6.85 6.34
CA ARG A 364 -3.63 6.94 7.63
C ARG A 364 -3.24 8.17 8.43
N THR A 365 -4.26 8.95 8.75
CA THR A 365 -4.20 10.02 9.75
C THR A 365 -4.25 9.44 11.15
N ALA A 366 -3.58 10.06 12.12
CA ALA A 366 -3.76 9.82 13.55
C ALA A 366 -4.27 11.10 14.23
N LEU A 367 -5.15 10.96 15.22
CA LEU A 367 -5.92 12.08 15.79
C LEU A 367 -5.86 12.06 17.32
N ALA A 368 -5.60 13.20 17.95
CA ALA A 368 -5.60 13.38 19.40
C ALA A 368 -6.23 14.71 19.82
N ARG A 369 -6.55 14.86 21.10
CA ARG A 369 -6.93 16.15 21.71
C ARG A 369 -5.68 17.04 21.84
N HIS A 370 -5.84 18.33 21.59
CA HIS A 370 -4.87 19.34 21.99
C HIS A 370 -4.89 19.47 23.52
N VAL A 371 -3.75 19.80 24.12
CA VAL A 371 -3.64 20.02 25.57
C VAL A 371 -4.53 21.19 26.01
N GLY A 372 -5.33 20.99 27.06
CA GLY A 372 -6.14 22.06 27.66
C GLY A 372 -7.41 22.46 26.89
N GLY A 373 -7.98 21.59 26.04
CA GLY A 373 -9.30 21.83 25.46
C GLY A 373 -9.78 20.76 24.46
N ASP A 374 -10.86 21.10 23.74
CA ASP A 374 -11.53 20.19 22.80
C ASP A 374 -11.10 20.34 21.34
N ARG A 375 -10.13 21.22 21.07
CA ARG A 375 -9.46 21.30 19.76
C ARG A 375 -8.64 20.03 19.52
N LEU A 376 -8.52 19.62 18.27
CA LEU A 376 -7.82 18.41 17.88
C LEU A 376 -6.47 18.71 17.22
N VAL A 377 -5.59 17.73 17.27
CA VAL A 377 -4.32 17.69 16.54
C VAL A 377 -4.33 16.43 15.68
N ALA A 378 -4.13 16.60 14.38
CA ALA A 378 -3.96 15.51 13.43
C ALA A 378 -2.47 15.35 13.07
N TYR A 379 -2.07 14.11 12.85
CA TYR A 379 -0.75 13.73 12.36
C TYR A 379 -0.90 12.82 11.15
N GLY A 380 0.02 12.91 10.20
CA GLY A 380 0.01 12.10 8.99
C GLY A 380 1.34 12.15 8.26
N VAL A 381 1.39 11.60 7.05
CA VAL A 381 2.57 11.61 6.19
C VAL A 381 2.27 12.38 4.91
N LEU A 382 3.07 13.40 4.63
CA LEU A 382 2.98 14.27 3.45
C LEU A 382 4.39 14.42 2.86
N GLY A 383 4.56 14.19 1.55
CA GLY A 383 5.88 14.24 0.92
C GLY A 383 6.88 13.24 1.51
N MET A 384 6.38 12.07 1.96
CA MET A 384 7.12 11.03 2.71
C MET A 384 7.67 11.47 4.07
N ARG A 385 7.17 12.57 4.65
CA ARG A 385 7.59 13.12 5.94
C ARG A 385 6.40 13.21 6.88
N ALA A 386 6.64 13.04 8.18
CA ALA A 386 5.61 13.26 9.18
C ALA A 386 5.24 14.74 9.25
N VAL A 387 3.94 15.03 9.38
CA VAL A 387 3.39 16.38 9.53
C VAL A 387 2.39 16.45 10.67
N ARG A 388 2.22 17.65 11.24
CA ARG A 388 1.18 17.99 12.22
C ARG A 388 0.23 19.04 11.64
N TRP A 389 -1.06 18.88 11.90
CA TRP A 389 -2.08 19.91 11.72
C TRP A 389 -2.82 20.15 13.04
N GLU A 390 -3.20 21.39 13.31
CA GLU A 390 -3.88 21.79 14.55
C GLU A 390 -5.22 22.46 14.20
N GLU A 391 -6.28 22.11 14.94
CA GLU A 391 -7.61 22.70 14.75
C GLU A 391 -7.59 24.19 15.14
N GLY A 392 -8.06 25.03 14.22
CA GLY A 392 -8.20 26.47 14.39
C GLY A 392 -9.38 26.85 15.31
N ARG A 393 -9.76 28.13 15.27
CA ARG A 393 -10.95 28.64 15.99
C ARG A 393 -12.24 28.52 15.16
N ASP A 394 -12.07 28.44 13.84
CA ASP A 394 -13.06 28.11 12.82
C ASP A 394 -13.53 26.64 12.89
N GLY A 395 -12.71 25.75 13.47
CA GLY A 395 -12.96 24.31 13.49
C GLY A 395 -12.39 23.58 12.26
N GLU A 396 -11.52 24.24 11.49
CA GLU A 396 -10.77 23.62 10.39
C GLU A 396 -9.33 23.33 10.82
N PHE A 397 -8.62 22.49 10.05
CA PHE A 397 -7.19 22.26 10.27
C PHE A 397 -6.35 23.34 9.58
N GLY A 398 -5.41 23.94 10.34
CA GLY A 398 -4.48 24.93 9.82
C GLY A 398 -3.42 24.35 8.86
N ALA A 399 -2.38 25.15 8.55
CA ALA A 399 -1.29 24.71 7.67
C ALA A 399 -0.47 23.54 8.27
N PRO A 400 0.05 22.61 7.45
CA PRO A 400 0.92 21.53 7.91
C PRO A 400 2.26 22.04 8.44
N GLN A 401 2.61 21.62 9.67
CA GLN A 401 3.95 21.73 10.21
C GLN A 401 4.76 20.47 9.89
N ASP A 402 5.92 20.62 9.24
CA ASP A 402 6.84 19.52 8.97
C ASP A 402 7.54 19.04 10.25
N LEU A 403 7.49 17.73 10.51
CA LEU A 403 8.15 17.04 11.61
C LEU A 403 9.32 16.14 11.13
N GLY A 404 9.55 16.01 9.82
CA GLY A 404 10.65 15.21 9.27
C GLY A 404 10.42 13.68 9.31
N GLY A 405 11.45 12.92 9.65
CA GLY A 405 11.43 11.45 9.78
C GLY A 405 11.56 10.67 8.48
N GLY A 406 11.37 11.32 7.33
CA GLY A 406 11.32 10.67 6.01
C GLY A 406 12.58 9.90 5.58
N PRO A 407 12.46 8.95 4.63
CA PRO A 407 11.22 8.60 3.89
C PRO A 407 10.33 7.61 4.68
N LEU A 408 9.10 8.01 4.99
CA LEU A 408 8.14 7.20 5.74
C LEU A 408 7.15 6.46 4.84
N ALA A 409 6.72 5.27 5.28
CA ALA A 409 5.47 4.66 4.85
C ALA A 409 4.28 5.61 5.17
N PRO A 410 3.12 5.49 4.51
CA PRO A 410 2.08 6.52 4.53
C PRO A 410 1.19 6.46 5.79
N THR A 411 1.71 6.04 6.93
CA THR A 411 0.97 5.91 8.20
C THR A 411 1.85 6.33 9.36
N VAL A 412 1.28 7.05 10.33
CA VAL A 412 1.86 7.25 11.66
C VAL A 412 1.04 6.51 12.72
N GLY A 413 1.71 5.78 13.60
CA GLY A 413 1.16 5.32 14.87
C GLY A 413 1.25 6.45 15.91
N LEU A 414 0.30 6.50 16.84
CA LEU A 414 0.20 7.55 17.85
C LEU A 414 -0.20 6.95 19.21
N THR A 415 0.41 7.44 20.28
CA THR A 415 -0.13 7.31 21.64
C THR A 415 0.16 8.55 22.46
N SER A 416 -0.57 8.72 23.57
CA SER A 416 -0.35 9.80 24.54
C SER A 416 0.19 9.24 25.84
N LEU A 417 1.26 9.83 26.37
CA LEU A 417 1.71 9.57 27.73
C LEU A 417 0.72 10.13 28.75
N ARG A 418 0.85 9.68 30.00
CA ARG A 418 0.01 10.12 31.13
C ARG A 418 0.10 11.62 31.45
N ASP A 419 1.19 12.27 31.06
CA ASP A 419 1.40 13.71 31.21
C ASP A 419 0.80 14.53 30.03
N GLY A 420 0.24 13.88 29.01
CA GLY A 420 -0.32 14.53 27.83
C GLY A 420 0.66 14.75 26.68
N ARG A 421 1.90 14.25 26.76
CA ARG A 421 2.84 14.25 25.63
C ARG A 421 2.46 13.20 24.58
N HIS A 422 2.49 13.58 23.31
CA HIS A 422 2.31 12.65 22.19
C HIS A 422 3.62 11.95 21.80
N LEU A 423 3.54 10.66 21.51
CA LEU A 423 4.58 9.87 20.83
C LEU A 423 4.06 9.45 19.46
N LEU A 424 4.83 9.75 18.42
CA LEU A 424 4.57 9.31 17.05
C LEU A 424 5.52 8.16 16.71
N PHE A 425 5.01 7.15 16.02
CA PHE A 425 5.76 6.03 15.49
C PHE A 425 5.57 5.96 13.98
N ALA A 426 6.59 5.57 13.23
CA ALA A 426 6.46 5.35 11.80
C ALA A 426 7.34 4.19 11.32
N LEU A 427 6.91 3.53 10.25
CA LEU A 427 7.74 2.62 9.47
C LEU A 427 8.52 3.46 8.45
N ARG A 428 9.85 3.41 8.51
CA ARG A 428 10.75 4.19 7.65
C ARG A 428 11.47 3.29 6.66
N PHE A 429 11.60 3.76 5.42
CA PHE A 429 12.46 3.20 4.39
C PHE A 429 13.88 3.68 4.65
N ALA A 430 14.62 2.92 5.47
CA ALA A 430 15.96 3.27 5.94
C ALA A 430 17.02 3.11 4.84
N GLY A 431 16.85 2.13 3.97
CA GLY A 431 17.55 1.97 2.70
C GLY A 431 16.57 1.60 1.61
N LEU A 432 16.79 2.11 0.40
CA LEU A 432 15.97 1.85 -0.77
C LEU A 432 16.82 2.04 -2.05
N GLU A 433 17.90 1.27 -2.10
CA GLU A 433 18.89 1.31 -3.18
C GLU A 433 18.66 0.18 -4.19
N HIS A 434 18.92 0.45 -5.47
CA HIS A 434 18.96 -0.55 -6.53
C HIS A 434 20.36 -1.20 -6.60
N GLY A 435 20.55 -2.14 -7.52
CA GLY A 435 21.85 -2.71 -7.82
C GLY A 435 22.45 -3.48 -6.64
N GLY A 436 21.64 -4.30 -5.98
CA GLY A 436 21.99 -5.07 -4.78
C GLY A 436 22.26 -4.23 -3.52
N GLY A 437 21.93 -2.93 -3.53
CA GLY A 437 22.17 -2.01 -2.40
C GLY A 437 21.27 -2.23 -1.19
N VAL A 438 21.41 -1.35 -0.19
CA VAL A 438 20.68 -1.46 1.08
C VAL A 438 19.18 -1.25 0.87
N ASN A 439 18.38 -2.25 1.23
CA ASN A 439 16.92 -2.23 1.12
C ASN A 439 16.27 -2.60 2.46
N LEU A 440 16.24 -1.64 3.40
CA LEU A 440 16.00 -1.85 4.83
C LEU A 440 14.77 -1.05 5.31
N ARG A 441 13.90 -1.68 6.12
CA ARG A 441 12.82 -1.01 6.86
C ARG A 441 13.16 -1.00 8.35
N GLU A 442 12.81 0.09 9.02
CA GLU A 442 12.89 0.19 10.48
C GLU A 442 11.66 0.90 11.07
N ILE A 443 11.49 0.78 12.38
CA ILE A 443 10.55 1.62 13.14
C ILE A 443 11.31 2.79 13.74
N VAL A 444 10.76 3.99 13.61
CA VAL A 444 11.27 5.23 14.21
C VAL A 444 10.24 5.83 15.17
N VAL A 445 10.71 6.56 16.19
CA VAL A 445 9.87 7.27 17.16
C VAL A 445 10.23 8.76 17.24
N LEU A 446 9.21 9.60 17.44
CA LEU A 446 9.33 11.03 17.74
C LEU A 446 8.54 11.35 19.00
N GLU A 447 9.18 11.91 20.02
CA GLU A 447 8.56 12.19 21.32
C GLU A 447 8.38 13.70 21.53
N GLN A 448 7.25 14.16 22.07
CA GLN A 448 7.15 15.54 22.57
C GLN A 448 8.05 15.74 23.79
N GLN A 449 8.65 16.94 23.91
CA GLN A 449 9.42 17.32 25.10
C GLN A 449 8.53 17.74 26.26
N ALA A 450 7.42 18.43 25.95
CA ALA A 450 6.38 18.84 26.88
C ALA A 450 5.00 18.74 26.18
N PRO A 451 3.88 18.59 26.93
CA PRO A 451 2.55 18.48 26.34
C PRO A 451 2.25 19.68 25.43
N GLY A 452 1.84 19.43 24.18
CA GLY A 452 1.60 20.49 23.18
C GLY A 452 2.87 21.20 22.65
N GLY A 453 4.02 20.95 23.25
CA GLY A 453 5.30 21.58 22.90
C GLY A 453 6.02 20.96 21.72
N ARG A 454 7.27 21.41 21.52
CA ARG A 454 8.19 20.90 20.48
C ARG A 454 8.52 19.42 20.68
N PHE A 455 8.87 18.75 19.59
CA PHE A 455 9.36 17.38 19.57
C PHE A 455 10.87 17.29 19.82
N THR A 456 11.36 16.08 20.13
CA THR A 456 12.79 15.70 20.10
C THR A 456 13.27 15.54 18.64
N ALA A 457 14.51 15.10 18.45
CA ALA A 457 14.89 14.45 17.20
C ALA A 457 14.18 13.09 17.07
N TRP A 458 14.11 12.56 15.84
CA TRP A 458 13.69 11.19 15.58
C TRP A 458 14.74 10.20 16.08
N THR A 459 14.28 9.12 16.72
CA THR A 459 15.13 8.02 17.21
C THR A 459 14.75 6.72 16.51
N GLY A 460 15.76 5.98 16.03
CA GLY A 460 15.56 4.64 15.48
C GLY A 460 15.28 3.61 16.59
N LEU A 461 14.22 2.82 16.43
CA LEU A 461 13.94 1.63 17.22
C LEU A 461 14.34 0.34 16.46
N GLY A 462 14.94 0.46 15.28
CA GLY A 462 15.36 -0.68 14.46
C GLY A 462 14.17 -1.52 13.97
N THR A 463 14.43 -2.79 13.70
CA THR A 463 13.45 -3.78 13.20
C THR A 463 13.40 -4.98 14.16
N PRO A 464 12.26 -5.70 14.28
CA PRO A 464 12.21 -7.00 14.96
C PRO A 464 12.90 -8.14 14.18
N GLU A 465 13.25 -7.91 12.91
CA GLU A 465 13.85 -8.93 12.03
C GLU A 465 15.39 -8.92 12.05
N THR A 466 16.00 -10.07 11.77
CA THR A 466 17.45 -10.28 11.79
C THR A 466 18.19 -9.85 10.53
N ASP A 467 17.48 -9.60 9.42
CA ASP A 467 18.07 -9.21 8.14
C ASP A 467 17.22 -8.18 7.39
N ALA A 468 17.84 -7.55 6.40
CA ALA A 468 17.24 -6.45 5.64
C ALA A 468 16.04 -6.91 4.78
N ASP A 469 16.08 -8.08 4.15
CA ASP A 469 14.98 -8.52 3.29
C ASP A 469 13.74 -8.90 4.12
N ARG A 470 13.92 -9.57 5.26
CA ARG A 470 12.82 -9.82 6.20
C ARG A 470 12.24 -8.51 6.74
N SER A 471 13.07 -7.52 7.07
CA SER A 471 12.61 -6.22 7.61
C SER A 471 11.51 -5.57 6.76
N ARG A 472 11.57 -5.75 5.44
CA ARG A 472 10.58 -5.26 4.47
C ARG A 472 9.15 -5.68 4.79
N ARG A 473 8.96 -6.86 5.39
CA ARG A 473 7.63 -7.45 5.65
C ARG A 473 7.04 -7.03 7.01
N VAL A 474 7.77 -6.20 7.76
CA VAL A 474 7.28 -5.55 8.99
C VAL A 474 6.12 -4.60 8.64
N GLY A 475 5.04 -4.70 9.42
CA GLY A 475 3.85 -3.85 9.28
C GLY A 475 4.02 -2.48 9.94
N VAL A 476 3.00 -1.63 9.79
CA VAL A 476 3.04 -0.30 10.41
C VAL A 476 2.83 -0.37 11.94
N PRO A 477 3.45 0.53 12.71
CA PRO A 477 3.39 0.48 14.16
C PRO A 477 2.02 0.90 14.73
N VAL A 478 1.53 0.13 15.70
CA VAL A 478 0.41 0.51 16.58
C VAL A 478 0.91 0.56 18.03
N ALA A 479 0.47 1.54 18.82
CA ALA A 479 0.95 1.71 20.19
C ALA A 479 -0.18 2.11 21.16
N VAL A 480 -0.10 1.63 22.40
CA VAL A 480 -0.99 2.02 23.50
C VAL A 480 -0.20 2.32 24.77
N THR A 481 -0.70 3.27 25.56
CA THR A 481 -0.16 3.58 26.90
C THR A 481 -1.02 2.90 27.95
N ALA A 482 -0.44 2.00 28.73
CA ALA A 482 -1.15 1.12 29.66
C ALA A 482 -1.57 1.83 30.96
N GLY A 483 -2.39 1.12 31.77
CA GLY A 483 -2.85 1.53 33.10
C GLY A 483 -1.75 1.76 34.14
N ASP A 484 -0.50 1.44 33.81
CA ASP A 484 0.70 1.70 34.61
C ASP A 484 1.62 2.78 34.00
N GLY A 485 1.30 3.35 32.84
CA GLY A 485 2.11 4.37 32.15
C GLY A 485 3.26 3.84 31.29
N ARG A 486 3.41 2.51 31.13
CA ARG A 486 4.28 1.93 30.08
C ARG A 486 3.64 2.09 28.71
N VAL A 487 4.45 2.30 27.68
CA VAL A 487 3.98 2.27 26.29
C VAL A 487 4.29 0.92 25.69
N HIS A 488 3.28 0.23 25.17
CA HIS A 488 3.44 -0.99 24.39
C HIS A 488 3.32 -0.66 22.92
N LEU A 489 4.42 -0.84 22.18
CA LEU A 489 4.49 -0.74 20.73
C LEU A 489 4.36 -2.15 20.15
N PHE A 490 3.58 -2.31 19.09
CA PHE A 490 3.40 -3.56 18.36
C PHE A 490 3.55 -3.33 16.86
N VAL A 491 4.17 -4.31 16.19
CA VAL A 491 4.26 -4.38 14.74
C VAL A 491 3.94 -5.80 14.30
N ARG A 492 3.36 -5.95 13.11
CA ARG A 492 3.37 -7.24 12.43
C ARG A 492 4.80 -7.57 12.04
N ASN A 493 5.25 -8.81 12.29
CA ASN A 493 6.58 -9.28 11.90
C ASN A 493 6.55 -10.04 10.55
N ALA A 494 7.71 -10.33 9.96
CA ALA A 494 7.83 -10.99 8.67
C ALA A 494 7.33 -12.45 8.68
N GLY A 495 7.31 -13.09 9.86
CA GLY A 495 6.62 -14.36 10.11
C GLY A 495 5.08 -14.25 10.08
N LYS A 496 4.53 -13.06 9.77
CA LYS A 496 3.11 -12.71 9.78
C LYS A 496 2.47 -12.73 11.18
N GLY A 497 3.25 -12.91 12.25
CA GLY A 497 2.83 -12.77 13.66
C GLY A 497 3.02 -11.34 14.16
N VAL A 498 3.15 -11.17 15.49
CA VAL A 498 3.32 -9.84 16.13
C VAL A 498 4.57 -9.80 16.98
N SER A 499 5.37 -8.74 16.83
CA SER A 499 6.47 -8.42 17.72
C SER A 499 6.18 -7.14 18.50
N THR A 500 6.68 -7.07 19.73
CA THR A 500 6.46 -5.94 20.65
C THR A 500 7.76 -5.30 21.13
N ARG A 501 7.67 -4.03 21.52
CA ARG A 501 8.71 -3.29 22.23
C ARG A 501 8.04 -2.42 23.29
N VAL A 502 8.62 -2.32 24.49
CA VAL A 502 7.99 -1.63 25.63
C VAL A 502 8.86 -0.45 26.07
N ARG A 503 8.27 0.73 26.18
CA ARG A 503 8.86 1.91 26.82
C ARG A 503 8.50 1.91 28.29
N ASP A 504 9.49 1.89 29.17
CA ASP A 504 9.26 2.03 30.61
C ASP A 504 8.94 3.48 31.01
N ARG A 505 8.62 3.69 32.30
CA ARG A 505 8.27 5.01 32.85
C ARG A 505 9.42 6.03 32.77
N SER A 506 10.67 5.58 32.71
CA SER A 506 11.86 6.45 32.56
C SER A 506 12.07 6.89 31.10
N GLY A 507 11.40 6.25 30.15
CA GLY A 507 11.54 6.47 28.72
C GLY A 507 12.52 5.54 28.03
N ARG A 508 13.09 4.58 28.74
CA ARG A 508 13.95 3.55 28.16
C ARG A 508 13.11 2.48 27.48
N TRP A 509 13.55 2.06 26.30
CA TRP A 509 12.92 1.00 25.51
C TRP A 509 13.55 -0.37 25.77
N SER A 510 12.73 -1.41 25.92
CA SER A 510 13.15 -2.81 25.90
C SER A 510 13.80 -3.20 24.57
N PRO A 511 14.43 -4.39 24.44
CA PRO A 511 14.63 -5.05 23.15
C PRO A 511 13.29 -5.38 22.46
N TRP A 512 13.34 -5.76 21.19
CA TRP A 512 12.21 -6.39 20.50
C TRP A 512 11.96 -7.79 21.07
N GLN A 513 10.69 -8.19 21.15
CA GLN A 513 10.25 -9.51 21.57
C GLN A 513 9.18 -10.03 20.60
N ASP A 514 9.32 -11.27 20.13
CA ASP A 514 8.25 -11.95 19.38
C ASP A 514 7.16 -12.43 20.36
N LEU A 515 5.89 -12.18 20.02
CA LEU A 515 4.72 -12.64 20.77
C LEU A 515 4.15 -13.96 20.23
N GLY A 516 4.73 -14.48 19.15
CA GLY A 516 4.38 -15.76 18.56
C GLY A 516 3.43 -15.64 17.36
N PRO A 517 3.08 -16.80 16.77
CA PRO A 517 2.42 -16.88 15.48
C PRO A 517 0.95 -16.45 15.54
N GLY A 518 0.44 -16.13 14.36
CA GLY A 518 -0.96 -15.84 14.09
C GLY A 518 -1.00 -15.13 12.75
N PRO A 519 -1.19 -15.86 11.62
CA PRO A 519 -0.86 -15.35 10.29
C PRO A 519 -1.83 -14.26 9.86
N VAL A 520 -1.46 -13.01 10.14
CA VAL A 520 -2.30 -11.82 9.92
C VAL A 520 -1.82 -10.94 8.77
N GLN A 521 -2.75 -10.13 8.27
CA GLN A 521 -2.47 -8.96 7.44
C GLN A 521 -1.86 -7.84 8.28
N ASP A 522 -1.35 -6.80 7.61
CA ASP A 522 -1.01 -5.53 8.27
C ASP A 522 -2.28 -4.76 8.65
N GLY A 523 -2.19 -3.85 9.62
CA GLY A 523 -3.35 -3.18 10.23
C GLY A 523 -3.80 -3.84 11.53
N LEU A 524 -2.87 -3.97 12.48
CA LEU A 524 -3.16 -4.39 13.86
C LEU A 524 -4.00 -3.34 14.60
N THR A 525 -4.85 -3.81 15.51
CA THR A 525 -5.61 -2.97 16.45
C THR A 525 -5.21 -3.32 17.88
N ALA A 526 -4.62 -2.37 18.60
CA ALA A 526 -4.25 -2.51 20.01
C ALA A 526 -5.17 -1.64 20.89
N VAL A 527 -5.59 -2.18 22.04
CA VAL A 527 -6.47 -1.51 23.00
C VAL A 527 -6.03 -1.77 24.44
N VAL A 528 -6.50 -0.91 25.35
CA VAL A 528 -6.50 -1.17 26.79
C VAL A 528 -7.94 -1.48 27.20
N THR A 529 -8.19 -2.62 27.84
CA THR A 529 -9.53 -3.03 28.29
C THR A 529 -9.99 -2.21 29.51
N ARG A 530 -11.26 -2.35 29.94
CA ARG A 530 -11.75 -1.69 31.16
C ARG A 530 -11.03 -2.17 32.43
N GLN A 531 -10.50 -3.38 32.41
CA GLN A 531 -9.70 -3.97 33.49
C GLN A 531 -8.23 -3.51 33.45
N GLY A 532 -7.83 -2.69 32.45
CA GLY A 532 -6.49 -2.15 32.31
C GLY A 532 -5.50 -3.04 31.55
N GLU A 533 -5.97 -4.17 30.99
CA GLU A 533 -5.12 -5.10 30.24
C GLU A 533 -4.85 -4.58 28.82
N VAL A 534 -3.65 -4.82 28.31
CA VAL A 534 -3.35 -4.57 26.89
C VAL A 534 -3.73 -5.80 26.06
N ARG A 535 -4.56 -5.61 25.03
CA ARG A 535 -4.93 -6.64 24.05
C ARG A 535 -4.62 -6.14 22.64
N VAL A 536 -4.14 -7.03 21.77
CA VAL A 536 -3.85 -6.75 20.36
C VAL A 536 -4.60 -7.75 19.49
N TYR A 537 -5.16 -7.27 18.39
CA TYR A 537 -5.94 -8.06 17.44
C TYR A 537 -5.44 -7.84 16.00
N GLY A 538 -5.56 -8.87 15.17
CA GLY A 538 -5.20 -8.80 13.75
C GLY A 538 -6.10 -9.67 12.87
N ALA A 539 -6.23 -9.27 11.61
CA ALA A 539 -7.02 -9.95 10.59
C ALA A 539 -6.26 -11.17 10.03
N GLY A 540 -6.61 -12.38 10.48
CA GLY A 540 -5.94 -13.62 10.09
C GLY A 540 -6.59 -14.30 8.88
N ARG A 541 -5.83 -15.18 8.20
CA ARG A 541 -6.28 -15.84 6.96
C ARG A 541 -7.55 -16.70 7.13
N ILE A 542 -7.80 -17.21 8.34
CA ILE A 542 -8.91 -18.12 8.67
C ILE A 542 -9.82 -17.62 9.82
N GLY A 543 -9.50 -16.48 10.42
CA GLY A 543 -10.18 -15.96 11.61
C GLY A 543 -9.44 -14.77 12.22
N VAL A 544 -9.95 -14.21 13.32
CA VAL A 544 -9.24 -13.15 14.07
C VAL A 544 -8.13 -13.76 14.92
N CYS A 545 -6.94 -13.16 14.95
CA CYS A 545 -5.88 -13.52 15.90
C CYS A 545 -5.82 -12.52 17.05
N GLN A 546 -5.44 -12.98 18.25
CA GLN A 546 -5.36 -12.15 19.46
C GLN A 546 -4.05 -12.41 20.24
N TRP A 547 -3.49 -11.35 20.82
CA TRP A 547 -2.32 -11.39 21.70
C TRP A 547 -2.49 -10.50 22.93
N SER A 548 -1.67 -10.78 23.94
CA SER A 548 -1.30 -9.88 25.04
C SER A 548 0.19 -9.51 24.92
N PRO A 549 0.73 -8.58 25.71
CA PRO A 549 2.18 -8.38 25.85
C PRO A 549 2.97 -9.62 26.30
N HIS A 550 2.30 -10.70 26.70
CA HIS A 550 2.91 -11.95 27.16
C HIS A 550 2.83 -13.09 26.13
N GLY A 551 2.18 -12.87 24.97
CA GLY A 551 2.07 -13.84 23.90
C GLY A 551 0.65 -14.00 23.33
N VAL A 552 0.48 -15.01 22.47
CA VAL A 552 -0.79 -15.41 21.84
C VAL A 552 -1.87 -15.69 22.90
N LEU A 553 -3.11 -15.33 22.57
CA LEU A 553 -4.32 -15.61 23.35
C LEU A 553 -5.35 -16.40 22.52
N PRO A 554 -6.38 -17.01 23.15
CA PRO A 554 -7.52 -17.57 22.42
C PRO A 554 -8.15 -16.55 21.46
N ALA A 555 -8.47 -17.00 20.26
CA ALA A 555 -9.09 -16.19 19.22
C ALA A 555 -10.57 -15.88 19.55
N PRO A 556 -11.07 -14.67 19.23
CA PRO A 556 -12.52 -14.42 19.19
C PRO A 556 -13.21 -15.31 18.15
N GLU A 557 -14.41 -15.80 18.47
CA GLU A 557 -15.25 -16.58 17.55
C GLU A 557 -15.83 -15.69 16.44
N LEU A 558 -15.03 -15.46 15.40
CA LEU A 558 -15.39 -14.67 14.22
C LEU A 558 -14.81 -15.34 12.95
N PRO A 559 -15.52 -15.26 11.80
CA PRO A 559 -15.00 -15.74 10.53
C PRO A 559 -13.78 -14.92 10.07
N ALA A 560 -13.07 -15.42 9.06
CA ALA A 560 -11.92 -14.76 8.46
C ALA A 560 -12.23 -13.30 8.04
N PRO A 561 -11.58 -12.29 8.63
CA PRO A 561 -11.81 -10.89 8.27
C PRO A 561 -11.25 -10.56 6.88
N ALA A 562 -12.02 -9.82 6.10
CA ALA A 562 -11.59 -9.32 4.80
C ALA A 562 -10.70 -8.05 4.88
N GLY A 563 -10.43 -7.56 6.07
CA GLY A 563 -9.57 -6.40 6.34
C GLY A 563 -9.36 -6.17 7.83
N PRO A 564 -8.71 -5.06 8.23
CA PRO A 564 -8.43 -4.72 9.64
C PRO A 564 -9.67 -4.79 10.53
N VAL A 565 -9.48 -5.30 11.75
CA VAL A 565 -10.55 -5.46 12.76
C VAL A 565 -10.67 -4.23 13.64
N ALA A 566 -11.89 -3.85 14.02
CA ALA A 566 -12.13 -2.79 15.01
C ALA A 566 -12.43 -3.38 16.38
N VAL A 567 -12.28 -2.57 17.43
CA VAL A 567 -12.68 -2.95 18.80
C VAL A 567 -13.52 -1.82 19.40
N SER A 568 -14.78 -2.10 19.73
CA SER A 568 -15.72 -1.16 20.35
C SER A 568 -16.31 -1.78 21.60
N ARG A 569 -16.18 -1.12 22.76
CA ARG A 569 -16.75 -1.59 24.04
C ARG A 569 -16.44 -3.08 24.32
N GLU A 570 -15.18 -3.47 24.16
CA GLU A 570 -14.66 -4.85 24.33
C GLU A 570 -15.17 -5.90 23.32
N ARG A 571 -16.02 -5.50 22.35
CA ARG A 571 -16.44 -6.31 21.20
C ARG A 571 -15.43 -6.15 20.07
N VAL A 572 -14.97 -7.25 19.49
CA VAL A 572 -14.21 -7.24 18.23
C VAL A 572 -15.18 -7.21 17.07
N LEU A 573 -14.92 -6.38 16.06
CA LEU A 573 -15.78 -6.17 14.90
C LEU A 573 -15.02 -6.48 13.61
N CYS A 574 -15.65 -7.19 12.67
CA CYS A 574 -15.07 -7.47 11.35
C CYS A 574 -16.11 -7.56 10.24
N ARG A 575 -15.67 -7.31 9.00
CA ARG A 575 -16.40 -7.69 7.79
C ARG A 575 -15.91 -9.07 7.31
N PRO A 576 -16.78 -10.08 7.15
CA PRO A 576 -16.43 -11.37 6.56
C PRO A 576 -16.03 -11.26 5.08
N GLU A 577 -15.55 -12.36 4.51
CA GLU A 577 -15.32 -12.51 3.07
C GLU A 577 -16.52 -12.08 2.22
N ALA A 578 -16.26 -11.22 1.22
CA ALA A 578 -17.19 -10.71 0.22
C ALA A 578 -18.52 -10.17 0.78
N SER A 579 -18.53 -9.75 2.05
CA SER A 579 -19.75 -9.40 2.78
C SER A 579 -19.84 -7.90 3.02
N ASP A 580 -21.05 -7.36 2.88
CA ASP A 580 -21.38 -6.00 3.28
C ASP A 580 -21.76 -5.89 4.77
N ARG A 581 -21.88 -7.02 5.48
CA ARG A 581 -22.30 -7.09 6.89
C ARG A 581 -21.15 -6.75 7.84
N LEU A 582 -21.48 -6.34 9.06
CA LEU A 582 -20.54 -6.07 10.14
C LEU A 582 -20.85 -6.97 11.33
N LEU A 583 -20.03 -8.01 11.50
CA LEU A 583 -20.16 -8.95 12.62
C LEU A 583 -19.44 -8.43 13.85
N ALA A 584 -19.86 -8.94 15.00
CA ALA A 584 -19.27 -8.68 16.30
C ALA A 584 -19.02 -10.00 17.05
N SER A 585 -17.93 -10.08 17.81
CA SER A 585 -17.58 -11.27 18.60
C SER A 585 -18.61 -11.61 19.69
N THR A 586 -19.41 -10.62 20.11
CA THR A 586 -20.49 -10.76 21.09
C THR A 586 -21.61 -9.75 20.82
N GLY A 587 -22.82 -10.05 21.30
CA GLY A 587 -24.01 -9.22 21.15
C GLY A 587 -24.66 -9.33 19.76
N GLU A 588 -25.70 -8.53 19.52
CA GLU A 588 -26.41 -8.51 18.24
C GLU A 588 -25.57 -7.96 17.08
N GLU A 589 -25.91 -8.38 15.86
CA GLU A 589 -25.33 -7.87 14.62
C GLU A 589 -25.52 -6.35 14.49
N ILE A 590 -24.48 -5.66 14.02
CA ILE A 590 -24.54 -4.22 13.77
C ILE A 590 -24.92 -4.00 12.30
N ARG A 591 -26.12 -3.46 12.04
CA ARG A 591 -26.57 -3.15 10.68
C ARG A 591 -25.79 -1.98 10.08
N PHE A 592 -24.61 -2.27 9.54
CA PHE A 592 -23.71 -1.31 8.91
C PHE A 592 -23.27 -1.78 7.50
N PRO A 593 -24.17 -1.77 6.49
CA PRO A 593 -23.86 -2.22 5.14
C PRO A 593 -22.74 -1.39 4.51
N GLY A 594 -21.72 -2.04 3.95
CA GLY A 594 -20.58 -1.36 3.32
C GLY A 594 -19.33 -2.20 3.17
N TYR A 595 -18.19 -1.59 2.84
CA TYR A 595 -16.94 -2.31 2.55
C TYR A 595 -15.72 -1.61 3.18
N GLY A 596 -14.56 -2.29 3.13
CA GLY A 596 -13.32 -1.78 3.69
C GLY A 596 -13.29 -1.74 5.22
N PRO A 597 -12.29 -1.06 5.82
CA PRO A 597 -12.12 -0.98 7.27
C PRO A 597 -13.29 -0.28 7.98
N VAL A 598 -13.53 -0.70 9.22
CA VAL A 598 -14.35 0.05 10.19
C VAL A 598 -13.41 0.56 11.28
N LEU A 599 -13.68 1.74 11.81
CA LEU A 599 -13.00 2.32 12.97
C LEU A 599 -13.97 2.42 14.13
N ALA A 600 -13.46 2.31 15.36
CA ALA A 600 -14.25 2.39 16.57
C ALA A 600 -13.63 3.36 17.57
N ALA A 601 -14.46 4.20 18.19
CA ALA A 601 -14.07 5.06 19.30
C ALA A 601 -15.23 5.13 20.31
N GLY A 602 -15.10 4.42 21.44
CA GLY A 602 -16.19 4.29 22.41
C GLY A 602 -17.46 3.71 21.76
N PRO A 603 -18.62 4.40 21.80
CA PRO A 603 -19.88 3.96 21.17
C PRO A 603 -19.97 4.23 19.66
N TYR A 604 -18.98 4.93 19.08
CA TYR A 604 -19.02 5.39 17.70
C TYR A 604 -18.30 4.43 16.75
N LEU A 605 -18.90 4.21 15.58
CA LEU A 605 -18.32 3.42 14.49
C LEU A 605 -18.28 4.25 13.20
N LEU A 606 -17.12 4.37 12.57
CA LEU A 606 -16.95 5.02 11.26
C LEU A 606 -16.60 3.95 10.22
N GLY A 607 -17.23 4.00 9.05
CA GLY A 607 -16.97 3.07 7.95
C GLY A 607 -17.54 3.60 6.64
N ARG A 608 -17.12 3.00 5.52
CA ARG A 608 -17.73 3.29 4.22
C ARG A 608 -19.03 2.52 4.04
N ASP A 609 -19.99 3.13 3.36
CA ASP A 609 -21.13 2.42 2.77
C ASP A 609 -20.78 1.82 1.39
N LEU A 610 -21.76 1.21 0.73
CA LEU A 610 -21.60 0.58 -0.59
C LEU A 610 -21.29 1.55 -1.73
N ARG A 611 -21.50 2.86 -1.56
CA ARG A 611 -21.09 3.91 -2.52
C ARG A 611 -19.69 4.45 -2.22
N GLY A 612 -19.09 4.03 -1.11
CA GLY A 612 -17.78 4.49 -0.66
C GLY A 612 -17.82 5.78 0.16
N GLU A 613 -18.99 6.30 0.50
CA GLU A 613 -19.14 7.46 1.38
C GLU A 613 -18.94 7.04 2.84
N PHE A 614 -18.23 7.85 3.62
CA PHE A 614 -18.09 7.62 5.05
C PHE A 614 -19.39 7.94 5.80
N ARG A 615 -19.86 6.97 6.59
CA ARG A 615 -20.99 7.09 7.52
C ARG A 615 -20.50 6.87 8.94
N LEU A 616 -21.20 7.46 9.90
CA LEU A 616 -20.98 7.26 11.33
C LEU A 616 -22.22 6.59 11.95
N LEU A 617 -22.00 5.60 12.82
CA LEU A 617 -23.02 5.11 13.74
C LEU A 617 -22.69 5.55 15.18
N HIS A 618 -23.72 5.83 15.97
CA HIS A 618 -23.66 5.98 17.42
C HIS A 618 -24.58 4.93 18.05
N GLU A 619 -24.03 4.03 18.87
CA GLU A 619 -24.78 2.91 19.49
C GLU A 619 -25.60 2.07 18.47
N GLY A 620 -25.02 1.85 17.27
CA GLY A 620 -25.66 1.12 16.18
C GLY A 620 -26.69 1.91 15.36
N ARG A 621 -26.99 3.16 15.73
CA ARG A 621 -27.91 4.05 14.99
C ARG A 621 -27.15 4.98 14.06
N PRO A 622 -27.58 5.19 12.80
CA PRO A 622 -26.94 6.15 11.89
C PRO A 622 -26.97 7.57 12.44
N VAL A 623 -25.82 8.25 12.37
CA VAL A 623 -25.70 9.68 12.64
C VAL A 623 -25.82 10.43 11.31
N PRO A 624 -26.70 11.44 11.19
CA PRO A 624 -26.89 12.19 9.94
C PRO A 624 -25.63 12.89 9.42
N GLY A 625 -25.54 13.02 8.09
CA GLY A 625 -24.49 13.77 7.40
C GLY A 625 -23.32 12.92 6.87
N THR A 626 -22.33 13.61 6.32
CA THR A 626 -21.05 13.08 5.81
C THR A 626 -19.95 14.11 6.08
N PRO A 627 -18.66 13.79 5.84
CA PRO A 627 -17.59 14.78 5.86
C PRO A 627 -17.73 15.95 4.87
N GLY A 628 -18.69 15.94 3.94
CA GLY A 628 -18.87 17.01 2.94
C GLY A 628 -17.75 17.11 1.89
N VAL A 629 -16.76 16.20 1.92
CA VAL A 629 -15.61 16.17 1.02
C VAL A 629 -15.35 14.75 0.53
N THR A 630 -14.77 14.62 -0.66
CA THR A 630 -14.20 13.34 -1.11
C THR A 630 -13.01 12.98 -0.22
N ALA A 631 -13.08 11.81 0.39
CA ALA A 631 -12.09 11.33 1.33
C ALA A 631 -11.33 10.11 0.78
N LEU A 632 -10.01 10.13 0.95
CA LEU A 632 -9.15 8.96 0.74
C LEU A 632 -9.40 7.91 1.83
N ASP A 633 -8.80 6.73 1.70
CA ASP A 633 -8.81 5.76 2.80
C ASP A 633 -7.88 6.18 3.95
N GLY A 634 -8.01 5.51 5.09
CA GLY A 634 -7.26 5.81 6.30
C GLY A 634 -7.72 7.05 7.09
N PRO A 635 -9.02 7.28 7.30
CA PRO A 635 -9.43 8.26 8.31
C PRO A 635 -8.99 7.83 9.72
N ALA A 636 -9.12 8.76 10.66
CA ALA A 636 -9.09 8.56 12.09
C ALA A 636 -10.48 8.86 12.68
N LEU A 637 -10.79 8.23 13.81
CA LEU A 637 -11.99 8.50 14.61
C LEU A 637 -11.57 8.68 16.07
N ILE A 638 -12.06 9.74 16.72
CA ILE A 638 -11.89 9.96 18.16
C ILE A 638 -13.25 10.27 18.79
N ALA A 639 -13.46 9.77 20.00
CA ALA A 639 -14.58 10.15 20.84
C ALA A 639 -14.13 11.26 21.80
N THR A 640 -14.90 12.33 21.91
CA THR A 640 -14.68 13.46 22.81
C THR A 640 -15.89 13.65 23.73
N GLU A 641 -15.76 14.50 24.74
CA GLU A 641 -16.88 14.90 25.60
C GLU A 641 -18.00 15.62 24.82
N GLN A 642 -17.64 16.23 23.68
CA GLN A 642 -18.56 16.91 22.75
C GLN A 642 -19.02 16.00 21.59
N GLY A 643 -18.90 14.68 21.74
CA GLY A 643 -19.27 13.72 20.70
C GLY A 643 -18.11 13.21 19.84
N ALA A 644 -18.44 12.59 18.71
CA ALA A 644 -17.45 12.05 17.78
C ALA A 644 -16.79 13.14 16.91
N ALA A 645 -15.52 12.91 16.57
CA ALA A 645 -14.83 13.62 15.51
C ALA A 645 -14.07 12.64 14.61
N ALA A 646 -14.22 12.80 13.31
CA ALA A 646 -13.48 12.04 12.30
C ALA A 646 -12.59 12.99 11.49
N ALA A 647 -11.39 12.54 11.14
CA ALA A 647 -10.48 13.29 10.28
C ALA A 647 -9.83 12.36 9.26
N GLY A 648 -9.37 12.88 8.14
CA GLY A 648 -8.68 12.08 7.13
C GLY A 648 -8.16 12.95 6.00
N MET A 649 -7.57 12.34 4.98
CA MET A 649 -7.02 13.06 3.84
C MET A 649 -8.04 13.19 2.70
N SER A 650 -8.02 14.31 2.00
CA SER A 650 -8.71 14.54 0.73
C SER A 650 -7.75 14.31 -0.46
N PRO A 651 -8.25 14.14 -1.70
CA PRO A 651 -7.43 14.11 -2.91
C PRO A 651 -6.52 15.33 -3.13
N LEU A 652 -6.75 16.45 -2.42
CA LEU A 652 -5.84 17.61 -2.41
C LEU A 652 -4.58 17.42 -1.54
N ALA A 653 -4.40 16.25 -0.92
CA ALA A 653 -3.43 16.01 0.15
C ALA A 653 -3.58 16.97 1.34
N ARG A 654 -4.81 17.41 1.61
CA ARG A 654 -5.19 18.23 2.77
C ARG A 654 -6.06 17.43 3.73
N PRO A 655 -5.89 17.60 5.05
CA PRO A 655 -6.77 16.98 6.02
C PRO A 655 -8.16 17.63 5.98
N TRP A 656 -9.18 16.86 6.30
CA TRP A 656 -10.53 17.34 6.62
C TRP A 656 -10.87 16.99 8.08
N LEU A 657 -11.81 17.73 8.68
CA LEU A 657 -12.35 17.46 10.01
C LEU A 657 -13.88 17.43 9.93
N TRP A 658 -14.48 16.35 10.42
CA TRP A 658 -15.93 16.17 10.48
C TRP A 658 -16.37 15.96 11.94
N ARG A 659 -17.27 16.82 12.42
CA ARG A 659 -17.88 16.76 13.74
C ARG A 659 -19.41 16.73 13.59
N PRO A 660 -20.03 15.55 13.38
CA PRO A 660 -21.45 15.46 13.04
C PRO A 660 -22.37 16.13 14.08
N GLU A 661 -22.01 16.05 15.37
CA GLU A 661 -22.79 16.65 16.47
C GLU A 661 -22.68 18.19 16.54
N ARG A 662 -21.61 18.82 16.00
CA ARG A 662 -21.55 20.29 15.85
C ARG A 662 -22.32 20.79 14.63
N SER A 663 -22.46 19.97 13.59
CA SER A 663 -23.35 20.25 12.44
C SER A 663 -24.83 20.00 12.75
N TRP A 664 -25.15 19.41 13.89
CA TRP A 664 -26.51 19.15 14.35
C TRP A 664 -26.95 20.17 15.41
N LYS A 665 -27.92 21.03 15.08
CA LYS A 665 -28.69 21.78 16.10
C LYS A 665 -29.95 20.98 16.46
N PRO A 666 -30.05 20.39 17.67
CA PRO A 666 -31.31 19.83 18.15
C PRO A 666 -32.24 21.00 18.52
N GLY A 667 -33.00 21.52 17.55
CA GLY A 667 -33.80 22.72 17.78
C GLY A 667 -34.22 23.50 16.53
N ARG A 668 -34.75 22.83 15.51
CA ARG A 668 -35.81 23.39 14.67
C ARG A 668 -36.88 22.33 14.50
N THR A 669 -37.95 22.45 15.27
CA THR A 669 -39.19 21.72 15.06
C THR A 669 -39.75 22.05 13.68
N THR A 670 -40.41 21.08 13.07
CA THR A 670 -41.11 21.22 11.78
C THR A 670 -42.41 22.01 11.97
N GLU A 671 -42.30 23.31 12.19
CA GLU A 671 -43.43 24.25 12.34
C GLU A 671 -43.12 25.63 11.73
N GLU A 672 -42.49 25.66 10.54
CA GLU A 672 -42.35 26.92 9.76
C GLU A 672 -42.13 26.66 8.25
N ALA A 673 -42.74 25.61 7.70
CA ALA A 673 -42.79 25.33 6.25
C ALA A 673 -44.23 25.53 5.71
N GLY A 674 -44.87 26.61 6.14
CA GLY A 674 -46.31 26.86 5.96
C GLY A 674 -46.65 28.31 5.64
N ALA A 675 -45.82 29.02 4.87
CA ALA A 675 -46.17 30.31 4.27
C ALA A 675 -45.29 30.65 3.05
N ALA A 676 -45.92 31.27 2.04
CA ALA A 676 -45.32 31.95 0.88
C ALA A 676 -44.62 31.10 -0.22
N VAL A 677 -45.44 30.75 -1.23
CA VAL A 677 -45.24 30.93 -2.70
C VAL A 677 -43.85 30.67 -3.28
#